data_AF-A0A955KPR2-F1
#
_entry.id   AF-A0A955KPR2-F1
#
_cell.length_a   1.000
_cell.length_b   1.000
_cell.length_c   1.000
_cell.angle_alpha   90.00
_cell.angle_beta   90.00
_cell.angle_gamma   90.00
#
_symmetry.space_group_name_H-M   'P 1'
#
loop_
_entity.id
_entity.type
_entity.pdbx_description
1 polymer ?
#
loop_
_entity_poly.entity_id
_entity_poly.type
_entity_poly.pdbx_seq_one_letter_code
_entity_poly.pdbx_strand_id
1 'polypeptide(L)'
;MTWPFDDGSAFPVFDGLDVGGQQARTMAERAGGYSGIRTVIEQNPDGSITTLRTRNGNPIYETTSPTSASTQADLYRGFVAKASSRAVLFDPYTLEILNANYTTALNTYTVLDFATSWNVAPDDTTNWFDVALFDGSTIKINGKAMPTLGITANHGFPAIPYVINRETSEDEYGNAERNTTEKRVFAIGRDRVKSWGGGGVTESLTPTAPVSESRAMTIGPRLDFSTDKAWLGQIYHPATGWDGVGEWAFSSAEVTMLLAAGYLTKVSSSADVAMPLTSFGGAVASSGSFSFAQTLPETPITLISDAPYIVFSSQGFRVVGWPWTGTESKEMAGTLLSPYTRETRSGAGSSSVVQSGVTLNYVSSISKYWDVRTESVSVNAQTIPLASHSTTDGKVEAGATTTEITWSSTAEPTRGIKQTFTTGASISGASGAVRNYENQSLESSVTIGGVSIVSFVASRALSFGQMVVVSPNNSYYDPFLANPTGAIGVTFGMGVYSRMTIEPLVPGSIPIYDVYKQNPTPPPQQTAEVLAEIEDAFDTKADEFLAQKLYDNENTSGFSTRNYYYGSIASGVTIDNSTMSWSSKDFILYDETNGVYISIEGEFVGVDTLATLTVSLKVQTRHHTTTQTLGEYNYTYSQLVQEREIGATGKYAMPSPQIRAIFAPLYQEQGSFKGAHYVTEEEEGNGATPAHLFNFVLHLEPYSSIGTINDDNATNATVHFVPCNLLEMLYAFVFSQEYGVAEDGQRYPVTFTTRYNDMMNTLFSTPVRVSVRDGVQGNWSDALGSDFASISTVSLHRV
;
A
#
# COMPACT_ATOMS: atom_id res chain seq x y z
N MET A 1 -11.22 -72.90 55.09
CA MET A 1 -9.89 -72.28 54.91
C MET A 1 -9.53 -71.63 56.23
N THR A 2 -8.64 -72.25 56.99
CA THR A 2 -8.14 -71.79 58.29
C THR A 2 -7.12 -70.68 58.05
N TRP A 3 -7.34 -69.50 58.64
CA TRP A 3 -6.45 -68.34 58.55
C TRP A 3 -5.35 -68.43 59.62
N PRO A 4 -4.09 -68.12 59.31
CA PRO A 4 -2.99 -68.10 60.26
C PRO A 4 -2.96 -66.79 61.06
N PHE A 5 -2.37 -66.86 62.26
CA PHE A 5 -2.01 -65.78 63.21
C PHE A 5 -3.10 -65.36 64.21
N ASP A 6 -2.97 -65.90 65.43
CA ASP A 6 -3.78 -65.61 66.63
C ASP A 6 -2.90 -64.96 67.73
N ASP A 7 -1.88 -64.17 67.33
CA ASP A 7 -0.91 -63.53 68.24
C ASP A 7 -0.99 -62.00 68.29
N GLY A 8 -2.01 -61.40 67.68
CA GLY A 8 -2.23 -59.94 67.72
C GLY A 8 -1.21 -59.11 66.94
N SER A 9 -0.34 -59.72 66.13
CA SER A 9 0.59 -59.02 65.25
C SER A 9 0.08 -58.97 63.79
N ALA A 10 -1.03 -58.26 63.57
CA ALA A 10 -1.56 -58.10 62.22
C ALA A 10 -0.79 -57.01 61.47
N PHE A 11 0.08 -57.42 60.55
CA PHE A 11 0.64 -56.52 59.54
C PHE A 11 -0.46 -56.07 58.57
N PRO A 12 -0.45 -54.82 58.10
CA PRO A 12 -1.39 -54.36 57.09
C PRO A 12 -1.35 -55.25 55.85
N VAL A 13 -2.53 -55.70 55.41
CA VAL A 13 -2.66 -56.52 54.20
C VAL A 13 -3.13 -55.61 53.07
N PHE A 14 -2.38 -55.60 51.97
CA PHE A 14 -2.72 -54.88 50.75
C PHE A 14 -3.22 -55.86 49.70
N ASP A 15 -4.43 -55.64 49.20
CA ASP A 15 -5.03 -56.32 48.06
C ASP A 15 -5.12 -55.32 46.90
N GLY A 16 -4.26 -55.47 45.90
CA GLY A 16 -4.04 -54.50 44.82
C GLY A 16 -2.69 -53.77 44.89
N LEU A 17 -2.58 -52.60 44.25
CA LEU A 17 -1.36 -51.78 44.25
C LEU A 17 -1.09 -51.21 45.66
N ASP A 18 0.18 -51.26 46.09
CA ASP A 18 0.63 -50.63 47.34
C ASP A 18 0.54 -49.10 47.21
N VAL A 19 -0.23 -48.49 48.10
CA VAL A 19 -0.52 -47.05 48.14
C VAL A 19 0.52 -46.24 48.91
N GLY A 20 1.59 -46.89 49.38
CA GLY A 20 2.68 -46.24 50.09
C GLY A 20 2.35 -45.96 51.56
N GLY A 21 3.38 -46.05 52.41
CA GLY A 21 3.22 -46.02 53.86
C GLY A 21 2.68 -44.71 54.44
N GLN A 22 2.75 -43.58 53.72
CA GLN A 22 2.23 -42.30 54.18
C GLN A 22 0.71 -42.22 54.04
N GLN A 23 0.16 -42.64 52.89
CA GLN A 23 -1.28 -42.64 52.63
C GLN A 23 -2.01 -43.63 53.55
N ALA A 24 -1.42 -44.82 53.76
CA ALA A 24 -1.94 -45.81 54.69
C ALA A 24 -2.11 -45.25 56.13
N ARG A 25 -1.16 -44.42 56.59
CA ARG A 25 -1.23 -43.74 57.90
C ARG A 25 -2.35 -42.71 57.96
N THR A 26 -2.49 -41.88 56.92
CA THR A 26 -3.56 -40.87 56.84
C THR A 26 -4.96 -41.50 56.84
N MET A 27 -5.14 -42.60 56.10
CA MET A 27 -6.40 -43.35 56.11
C MET A 27 -6.69 -43.98 57.49
N ALA A 28 -5.66 -44.44 58.20
CA ALA A 28 -5.79 -45.00 59.55
C ALA A 28 -6.18 -43.94 60.59
N GLU A 29 -5.62 -42.73 60.50
CA GLU A 29 -6.00 -41.59 61.33
C GLU A 29 -7.47 -41.20 61.08
N ARG A 30 -7.89 -41.16 59.81
CA ARG A 30 -9.30 -40.91 59.43
C ARG A 30 -10.26 -41.99 59.94
N ALA A 31 -9.79 -43.23 60.06
CA ALA A 31 -10.56 -44.31 60.68
C ALA A 31 -10.60 -44.22 62.23
N GLY A 32 -9.82 -43.33 62.86
CA GLY A 32 -9.69 -43.24 64.31
C GLY A 32 -8.83 -44.36 64.91
N GLY A 33 -7.90 -44.93 64.13
CA GLY A 33 -7.11 -46.11 64.46
C GLY A 33 -7.75 -47.43 63.98
N TYR A 34 -7.05 -48.55 64.19
CA TYR A 34 -7.46 -49.88 63.70
C TYR A 34 -8.41 -50.64 64.64
N SER A 35 -8.73 -50.04 65.79
CA SER A 35 -9.59 -50.61 66.84
C SER A 35 -11.06 -50.33 66.52
N GLY A 36 -11.68 -51.18 65.70
CA GLY A 36 -13.11 -51.09 65.36
C GLY A 36 -13.46 -51.80 64.06
N ILE A 37 -14.74 -51.72 63.66
CA ILE A 37 -15.19 -52.08 62.31
C ILE A 37 -15.56 -50.80 61.59
N ARG A 38 -14.67 -50.30 60.73
CA ARG A 38 -14.85 -49.06 59.96
C ARG A 38 -14.31 -49.19 58.55
N THR A 39 -14.96 -48.49 57.62
CA THR A 39 -14.55 -48.41 56.21
C THR A 39 -14.24 -46.96 55.86
N VAL A 40 -13.06 -46.71 55.29
CA VAL A 40 -12.63 -45.40 54.78
C VAL A 40 -12.28 -45.57 53.30
N ILE A 41 -12.73 -44.65 52.46
CA ILE A 41 -12.54 -44.68 51.01
C ILE A 41 -11.75 -43.44 50.60
N GLU A 42 -10.71 -43.63 49.80
CA GLU A 42 -9.87 -42.56 49.26
C GLU A 42 -9.66 -42.76 47.75
N GLN A 43 -9.72 -41.68 46.98
CA GLN A 43 -9.48 -41.69 45.55
C GLN A 43 -8.04 -41.25 45.27
N ASN A 44 -7.30 -42.07 44.53
CA ASN A 44 -5.90 -41.85 44.23
C ASN A 44 -5.73 -40.92 43.01
N PRO A 45 -4.54 -40.30 42.83
CA PRO A 45 -4.26 -39.42 41.68
C PRO A 45 -4.38 -40.10 40.31
N ASP A 46 -4.24 -41.43 40.25
CA ASP A 46 -4.39 -42.25 39.04
C ASP A 46 -5.84 -42.67 38.77
N GLY A 47 -6.80 -42.19 39.56
CA GLY A 47 -8.23 -42.52 39.44
C GLY A 47 -8.63 -43.87 40.05
N SER A 48 -7.68 -44.64 40.59
CA SER A 48 -7.99 -45.82 41.39
C SER A 48 -8.61 -45.43 42.73
N ILE A 49 -9.36 -46.35 43.34
CA ILE A 49 -9.99 -46.16 44.65
C ILE A 49 -9.35 -47.12 45.63
N THR A 50 -8.85 -46.60 46.74
CA THR A 50 -8.36 -47.38 47.86
C THR A 50 -9.36 -47.36 48.99
N THR A 51 -9.78 -48.55 49.41
CA THR A 51 -10.70 -48.75 50.52
C THR A 51 -9.95 -49.40 51.68
N LEU A 52 -9.85 -48.69 52.79
CA LEU A 52 -9.41 -49.25 54.07
C LEU A 52 -10.61 -49.86 54.79
N ARG A 53 -10.55 -51.16 55.09
CA ARG A 53 -11.45 -51.85 56.01
C ARG A 53 -10.68 -52.23 57.27
N THR A 54 -11.17 -51.81 58.41
CA THR A 54 -10.65 -52.23 59.72
C THR A 54 -11.58 -53.26 60.32
N ARG A 55 -11.03 -54.35 60.86
CA ARG A 55 -11.79 -55.32 61.67
C ARG A 55 -10.96 -55.72 62.88
N ASN A 56 -11.22 -55.04 64.00
CA ASN A 56 -10.70 -55.40 65.33
C ASN A 56 -9.17 -55.61 65.37
N GLY A 57 -8.40 -54.66 64.84
CA GLY A 57 -6.93 -54.71 64.80
C GLY A 57 -6.33 -55.12 63.46
N ASN A 58 -7.13 -55.58 62.50
CA ASN A 58 -6.65 -55.99 61.17
C ASN A 58 -7.05 -54.97 60.10
N PRO A 59 -6.11 -54.12 59.62
CA PRO A 59 -6.36 -53.25 58.48
C PRO A 59 -6.12 -53.98 57.15
N ILE A 60 -7.13 -53.93 56.29
CA ILE A 60 -7.07 -54.40 54.91
C ILE A 60 -7.24 -53.19 54.00
N TYR A 61 -6.28 -52.96 53.11
CA TYR A 61 -6.35 -51.95 52.07
C TYR A 61 -6.67 -52.66 50.75
N GLU A 62 -7.86 -52.42 50.22
CA GLU A 62 -8.27 -52.90 48.90
C GLU A 62 -8.15 -51.73 47.92
N THR A 63 -7.14 -51.76 47.06
CA THR A 63 -7.02 -50.82 45.94
C THR A 63 -7.61 -51.48 44.72
N THR A 64 -8.80 -51.05 44.31
CA THR A 64 -9.31 -51.48 43.01
C THR A 64 -8.38 -50.92 41.96
N SER A 65 -7.74 -51.79 41.17
CA SER A 65 -7.09 -51.37 39.92
C SER A 65 -8.05 -50.44 39.19
N PRO A 66 -7.57 -49.34 38.59
CA PRO A 66 -8.46 -48.52 37.79
C PRO A 66 -9.17 -49.49 36.85
N THR A 67 -10.50 -49.57 36.96
CA THR A 67 -11.29 -50.10 35.86
C THR A 67 -10.67 -49.46 34.64
N SER A 68 -10.15 -50.26 33.70
CA SER A 68 -9.74 -49.74 32.41
C SER A 68 -10.99 -49.07 31.87
N ALA A 69 -11.11 -47.77 32.14
CA ALA A 69 -12.04 -46.90 31.48
C ALA A 69 -11.74 -47.20 30.02
N SER A 70 -12.75 -47.76 29.34
CA SER A 70 -12.76 -48.00 27.90
C SER A 70 -11.81 -47.00 27.26
N THR A 71 -10.64 -47.45 26.76
CA THR A 71 -9.54 -46.62 26.21
C THR A 71 -10.02 -45.19 26.00
N GLN A 72 -9.95 -44.38 27.05
CA GLN A 72 -10.44 -43.01 26.99
C GLN A 72 -9.38 -42.38 26.12
N ALA A 73 -9.68 -42.23 24.83
CA ALA A 73 -8.73 -41.77 23.83
C ALA A 73 -7.98 -40.59 24.45
N ASP A 74 -6.68 -40.77 24.65
CA ASP A 74 -5.86 -39.81 25.37
C ASP A 74 -6.14 -38.42 24.78
N LEU A 75 -6.70 -37.54 25.60
CA LEU A 75 -7.00 -36.16 25.21
C LEU A 75 -5.66 -35.42 25.21
N TYR A 76 -4.88 -35.60 24.16
CA TYR A 76 -3.61 -34.93 23.97
C TYR A 76 -3.81 -33.46 23.58
N ARG A 77 -2.86 -32.62 23.99
CA ARG A 77 -2.76 -31.24 23.50
C ARG A 77 -2.51 -31.20 21.99
N GLY A 78 -2.94 -30.14 21.32
CA GLY A 78 -2.64 -29.91 19.91
C GLY A 78 -3.68 -29.10 19.13
N PHE A 79 -3.71 -29.29 17.81
CA PHE A 79 -4.54 -28.53 16.88
C PHE A 79 -5.83 -29.28 16.58
N VAL A 80 -6.96 -28.60 16.77
CA VAL A 80 -8.29 -29.19 16.58
C VAL A 80 -9.08 -28.42 15.54
N ALA A 81 -9.65 -29.15 14.59
CA ALA A 81 -10.59 -28.62 13.61
C ALA A 81 -11.97 -29.21 13.87
N LYS A 82 -13.00 -28.37 13.86
CA LYS A 82 -14.38 -28.76 14.18
C LYS A 82 -15.32 -28.43 13.04
N ALA A 83 -15.93 -29.48 12.50
CA ALA A 83 -17.06 -29.43 11.59
C ALA A 83 -18.39 -29.57 12.35
N SER A 84 -19.51 -29.50 11.63
CA SER A 84 -20.85 -29.67 12.22
C SER A 84 -21.11 -31.08 12.78
N SER A 85 -20.46 -32.09 12.21
CA SER A 85 -20.62 -33.52 12.54
C SER A 85 -19.68 -34.01 13.64
N ARG A 86 -18.43 -33.54 13.66
CA ARG A 86 -17.37 -34.00 14.56
C ARG A 86 -16.23 -32.99 14.66
N ALA A 87 -15.35 -33.18 15.64
CA ALA A 87 -14.07 -32.50 15.72
C ALA A 87 -12.91 -33.50 15.63
N VAL A 88 -11.79 -33.05 15.08
CA VAL A 88 -10.58 -33.86 14.87
C VAL A 88 -9.38 -33.18 15.47
N LEU A 89 -8.59 -33.94 16.23
CA LEU A 89 -7.21 -33.57 16.57
C LEU A 89 -6.33 -33.99 15.39
N PHE A 90 -5.48 -33.09 14.90
CA PHE A 90 -4.62 -33.32 13.76
C PHE A 90 -3.23 -32.72 13.95
N ASP A 91 -2.26 -33.24 13.20
CA ASP A 91 -0.92 -32.67 13.12
C ASP A 91 -0.96 -31.43 12.19
N PRO A 92 -0.63 -30.22 12.66
CA PRO A 92 -0.67 -29.00 11.84
C PRO A 92 0.35 -28.99 10.69
N TYR A 93 1.40 -29.81 10.76
CA TYR A 93 2.49 -29.86 9.79
C TYR A 93 2.23 -30.86 8.66
N THR A 94 1.52 -31.96 8.94
CA THR A 94 1.23 -33.02 7.95
C THR A 94 -0.25 -33.11 7.57
N LEU A 95 -1.15 -32.54 8.40
CA LEU A 95 -2.60 -32.73 8.39
C LEU A 95 -3.04 -34.17 8.68
N GLU A 96 -2.17 -35.01 9.25
CA GLU A 96 -2.54 -36.35 9.69
C GLU A 96 -3.54 -36.26 10.86
N ILE A 97 -4.62 -37.05 10.79
CA ILE A 97 -5.63 -37.11 11.85
C ILE A 97 -5.09 -37.98 12.99
N LEU A 98 -4.84 -37.36 14.14
CA LEU A 98 -4.36 -38.02 15.35
C LEU A 98 -5.53 -38.61 16.17
N ASN A 99 -6.66 -37.90 16.21
CA ASN A 99 -7.90 -38.39 16.81
C ASN A 99 -9.12 -37.92 15.99
N ALA A 100 -9.82 -38.87 15.38
CA ALA A 100 -10.93 -38.59 14.47
C ALA A 100 -12.24 -38.17 15.16
N ASN A 101 -12.36 -38.37 16.48
CA ASN A 101 -13.56 -38.09 17.27
C ASN A 101 -13.21 -37.33 18.55
N TYR A 102 -12.51 -36.21 18.39
CA TYR A 102 -12.09 -35.38 19.51
C TYR A 102 -13.29 -34.67 20.14
N THR A 103 -13.36 -34.64 21.48
CA THR A 103 -14.44 -33.93 22.19
C THR A 103 -13.94 -32.54 22.58
N THR A 104 -14.37 -31.51 21.83
CA THR A 104 -13.99 -30.11 22.11
C THR A 104 -14.71 -29.57 23.34
N ALA A 105 -13.96 -28.97 24.23
CA ALA A 105 -14.47 -28.23 25.37
C ALA A 105 -14.59 -26.74 24.99
N LEU A 106 -15.78 -26.35 24.53
CA LEU A 106 -16.09 -25.01 24.00
C LEU A 106 -15.11 -24.52 22.91
N ASN A 107 -15.34 -23.32 22.38
CA ASN A 107 -14.66 -22.79 21.20
C ASN A 107 -13.60 -21.70 21.55
N THR A 108 -13.26 -21.55 22.83
CA THR A 108 -12.40 -20.47 23.34
C THR A 108 -11.31 -21.02 24.23
N TYR A 109 -10.06 -20.59 24.00
CA TYR A 109 -8.88 -21.10 24.68
C TYR A 109 -7.85 -19.99 24.89
N THR A 110 -6.74 -20.30 25.55
CA THR A 110 -5.57 -19.42 25.62
C THR A 110 -4.34 -20.31 25.63
N VAL A 111 -3.40 -20.01 24.74
CA VAL A 111 -2.03 -20.57 24.82
C VAL A 111 -1.31 -19.76 25.88
N LEU A 112 -0.83 -20.44 26.92
CA LEU A 112 -0.11 -19.81 28.03
C LEU A 112 1.31 -19.43 27.59
N ASP A 113 2.02 -18.66 28.41
CA ASP A 113 3.41 -18.22 28.23
C ASP A 113 4.45 -19.21 28.80
N PHE A 114 4.02 -20.44 29.09
CA PHE A 114 4.88 -21.49 29.64
C PHE A 114 4.43 -22.89 29.23
N ALA A 115 5.34 -23.86 29.35
CA ALA A 115 5.09 -25.28 29.11
C ALA A 115 5.33 -26.10 30.37
N THR A 116 4.46 -27.06 30.66
CA THR A 116 4.66 -28.04 31.73
C THR A 116 4.56 -29.47 31.20
N SER A 117 4.83 -30.46 32.05
CA SER A 117 4.57 -31.87 31.72
C SER A 117 3.12 -32.29 32.00
N TRP A 118 2.22 -31.38 32.36
CA TRP A 118 0.85 -31.71 32.74
C TRP A 118 0.01 -32.12 31.52
N ASN A 119 -0.40 -33.39 31.50
CA ASN A 119 -1.17 -33.98 30.39
C ASN A 119 -0.47 -33.85 29.02
N VAL A 120 0.86 -33.92 29.03
CA VAL A 120 1.72 -33.96 27.84
C VAL A 120 2.28 -35.37 27.69
N ALA A 121 2.30 -35.90 26.47
CA ALA A 121 2.86 -37.22 26.21
C ALA A 121 4.40 -37.20 26.45
N PRO A 122 5.00 -38.23 27.06
CA PRO A 122 6.44 -38.25 27.33
C PRO A 122 7.33 -38.17 26.08
N ASP A 123 6.78 -38.51 24.91
CA ASP A 123 7.41 -38.47 23.60
C ASP A 123 7.03 -37.24 22.77
N ASP A 124 6.27 -36.29 23.34
CA ASP A 124 5.96 -35.02 22.70
C ASP A 124 7.22 -34.14 22.60
N THR A 125 7.70 -33.96 21.37
CA THR A 125 8.86 -33.11 21.04
C THR A 125 8.47 -31.81 20.34
N THR A 126 7.20 -31.38 20.44
CA THR A 126 6.69 -30.21 19.71
C THR A 126 7.15 -28.88 20.29
N ASN A 127 7.60 -28.89 21.55
CA ASN A 127 7.95 -27.69 22.33
C ASN A 127 6.80 -26.67 22.48
N TRP A 128 5.56 -27.11 22.27
CA TRP A 128 4.37 -26.29 22.46
C TRP A 128 4.15 -25.93 23.93
N PHE A 129 3.51 -24.79 24.13
CA PHE A 129 3.09 -24.29 25.42
C PHE A 129 1.76 -24.88 25.84
N ASP A 130 1.46 -24.77 27.14
CA ASP A 130 0.24 -25.32 27.69
C ASP A 130 -0.97 -24.51 27.24
N VAL A 131 -2.10 -25.20 27.03
CA VAL A 131 -3.34 -24.57 26.59
C VAL A 131 -4.38 -24.67 27.68
N ALA A 132 -4.92 -23.51 28.08
CA ALA A 132 -6.04 -23.43 29.01
C ALA A 132 -7.35 -23.23 28.25
N LEU A 133 -8.41 -23.89 28.70
CA LEU A 133 -9.76 -23.75 28.13
C LEU A 133 -10.84 -23.97 29.18
N PHE A 134 -12.04 -23.41 28.94
CA PHE A 134 -13.22 -23.67 29.75
C PHE A 134 -14.07 -24.79 29.14
N ASP A 135 -14.49 -25.76 29.95
CA ASP A 135 -15.48 -26.78 29.60
C ASP A 135 -16.69 -26.68 30.53
N GLY A 136 -17.67 -25.87 30.13
CA GLY A 136 -18.76 -25.49 31.01
C GLY A 136 -18.23 -24.77 32.26
N SER A 137 -18.27 -25.44 33.42
CA SER A 137 -17.72 -24.90 34.68
C SER A 137 -16.36 -25.49 35.09
N THR A 138 -15.81 -26.38 34.27
CA THR A 138 -14.52 -27.04 34.50
C THR A 138 -13.42 -26.29 33.77
N ILE A 139 -12.25 -26.16 34.38
CA ILE A 139 -11.06 -25.64 33.72
C ILE A 139 -10.22 -26.84 33.30
N LYS A 140 -9.84 -26.88 32.02
CA LYS A 140 -8.97 -27.89 31.45
C LYS A 140 -7.63 -27.26 31.05
N ILE A 141 -6.56 -28.00 31.29
CA ILE A 141 -5.20 -27.71 30.80
C ILE A 141 -4.82 -28.87 29.89
N ASN A 142 -4.34 -28.56 28.68
CA ASN A 142 -3.92 -29.55 27.69
C ASN A 142 -5.02 -30.59 27.41
N GLY A 143 -6.29 -30.19 27.43
CA GLY A 143 -7.46 -31.08 27.26
C GLY A 143 -7.95 -31.83 28.51
N LYS A 144 -7.21 -31.84 29.63
CA LYS A 144 -7.57 -32.56 30.86
C LYS A 144 -7.99 -31.63 31.98
N ALA A 145 -9.03 -32.03 32.73
CA ALA A 145 -9.53 -31.25 33.87
C ALA A 145 -8.44 -31.08 34.94
N MET A 146 -8.28 -29.85 35.44
CA MET A 146 -7.30 -29.53 36.48
C MET A 146 -7.99 -29.06 37.78
N PRO A 147 -8.48 -30.00 38.62
CA PRO A 147 -9.23 -29.67 39.83
C PRO A 147 -8.38 -28.97 40.90
N THR A 148 -7.05 -29.07 40.83
CA THR A 148 -6.10 -28.41 41.75
C THR A 148 -6.17 -26.89 41.69
N LEU A 149 -6.72 -26.30 40.62
CA LEU A 149 -7.01 -24.87 40.52
C LEU A 149 -8.10 -24.41 41.50
N GLY A 150 -8.93 -25.33 42.01
CA GLY A 150 -9.91 -25.04 43.05
C GLY A 150 -10.95 -23.98 42.67
N ILE A 151 -11.29 -23.89 41.38
CA ILE A 151 -12.24 -22.92 40.82
C ILE A 151 -13.36 -23.67 40.09
N THR A 152 -14.60 -23.29 40.37
CA THR A 152 -15.77 -23.63 39.56
C THR A 152 -16.06 -22.46 38.63
N ALA A 153 -15.74 -22.59 37.34
CA ALA A 153 -15.70 -21.49 36.37
C ALA A 153 -17.10 -21.06 35.89
N ASN A 154 -17.97 -20.61 36.78
CA ASN A 154 -19.33 -20.17 36.47
C ASN A 154 -19.39 -18.71 35.96
N HIS A 155 -18.79 -18.41 34.81
CA HIS A 155 -18.69 -17.03 34.29
C HIS A 155 -19.98 -16.52 33.61
N GLY A 156 -20.68 -17.35 32.82
CA GLY A 156 -21.98 -16.99 32.23
C GLY A 156 -21.95 -16.07 31.01
N PHE A 157 -20.78 -15.90 30.38
CA PHE A 157 -20.57 -15.16 29.13
C PHE A 157 -19.42 -15.78 28.32
N PRO A 158 -19.34 -15.65 26.99
CA PRO A 158 -18.20 -16.14 26.21
C PRO A 158 -16.88 -15.50 26.67
N ALA A 159 -15.89 -16.33 27.02
CA ALA A 159 -14.63 -15.87 27.59
C ALA A 159 -13.49 -16.84 27.31
N ILE A 160 -12.29 -16.30 27.15
CA ILE A 160 -11.03 -17.06 27.17
C ILE A 160 -10.51 -17.13 28.62
N PRO A 161 -9.86 -18.24 29.02
CA PRO A 161 -9.24 -18.35 30.33
C PRO A 161 -7.87 -17.67 30.35
N TYR A 162 -7.61 -16.86 31.36
CA TYR A 162 -6.28 -16.35 31.64
C TYR A 162 -5.75 -16.98 32.94
N VAL A 163 -4.49 -17.40 32.95
CA VAL A 163 -3.85 -18.06 34.11
C VAL A 163 -2.58 -17.31 34.48
N ILE A 164 -2.50 -16.79 35.71
CA ILE A 164 -1.27 -16.14 36.22
C ILE A 164 -0.22 -17.21 36.58
N ASN A 165 0.94 -17.14 35.92
CA ASN A 165 2.12 -17.95 36.19
C ASN A 165 2.76 -17.57 37.55
N ARG A 166 3.36 -18.55 38.25
CA ARG A 166 4.15 -18.30 39.48
C ARG A 166 5.64 -18.06 39.21
N GLU A 167 6.09 -18.20 37.96
CA GLU A 167 7.49 -18.07 37.55
C GLU A 167 8.44 -19.07 38.21
N THR A 168 7.91 -20.18 38.76
CA THR A 168 8.70 -21.28 39.30
C THR A 168 8.34 -22.57 38.60
N SER A 169 9.33 -23.24 38.00
CA SER A 169 9.15 -24.39 37.10
C SER A 169 8.56 -25.67 37.74
N GLU A 170 8.26 -25.63 39.03
CA GLU A 170 7.71 -26.77 39.79
C GLU A 170 6.27 -26.49 40.30
N ASP A 171 5.76 -25.27 40.13
CA ASP A 171 4.49 -24.81 40.74
C ASP A 171 3.81 -23.69 39.91
N GLU A 172 3.92 -23.73 38.58
CA GLU A 172 3.36 -22.70 37.68
C GLU A 172 1.84 -22.51 37.87
N TYR A 173 1.11 -23.62 38.12
CA TYR A 173 -0.33 -23.61 38.38
C TYR A 173 -0.73 -23.45 39.85
N GLY A 174 0.25 -23.40 40.76
CA GLY A 174 0.00 -23.54 42.19
C GLY A 174 -0.46 -24.94 42.61
N ASN A 175 -0.61 -25.12 43.92
CA ASN A 175 -1.13 -26.35 44.52
C ASN A 175 -2.51 -26.13 45.17
N ALA A 176 -3.16 -27.24 45.54
CA ALA A 176 -4.52 -27.22 46.09
C ALA A 176 -4.67 -26.33 47.33
N GLU A 177 -3.65 -26.24 48.20
CA GLU A 177 -3.68 -25.39 49.39
C GLU A 177 -3.60 -23.91 49.01
N ARG A 178 -2.66 -23.54 48.14
CA ARG A 178 -2.46 -22.15 47.70
C ARG A 178 -3.62 -21.62 46.88
N ASN A 179 -4.16 -22.44 45.99
CA ASN A 179 -5.31 -22.08 45.16
C ASN A 179 -6.60 -21.88 45.97
N THR A 180 -6.60 -22.14 47.29
CA THR A 180 -7.69 -21.68 48.18
C THR A 180 -7.68 -20.16 48.37
N THR A 181 -6.49 -19.54 48.44
CA THR A 181 -6.31 -18.10 48.69
C THR A 181 -5.84 -17.33 47.46
N GLU A 182 -5.16 -18.00 46.52
CA GLU A 182 -4.63 -17.42 45.29
C GLU A 182 -5.48 -17.89 44.09
N LYS A 183 -6.54 -17.17 43.76
CA LYS A 183 -7.36 -17.48 42.58
C LYS A 183 -6.68 -16.95 41.33
N ARG A 184 -6.05 -17.86 40.57
CA ARG A 184 -5.13 -17.55 39.47
C ARG A 184 -5.78 -17.57 38.08
N VAL A 185 -6.98 -18.11 37.99
CA VAL A 185 -7.71 -18.19 36.72
C VAL A 185 -8.75 -17.10 36.64
N PHE A 186 -8.82 -16.45 35.48
CA PHE A 186 -9.73 -15.36 35.18
C PHE A 186 -10.47 -15.66 33.88
N ALA A 187 -11.72 -15.23 33.76
CA ALA A 187 -12.49 -15.30 32.52
C ALA A 187 -12.48 -13.93 31.85
N ILE A 188 -11.88 -13.84 30.66
CA ILE A 188 -11.74 -12.61 29.88
C ILE A 188 -12.72 -12.64 28.72
N GLY A 189 -13.77 -11.82 28.79
CA GLY A 189 -14.71 -11.60 27.69
C GLY A 189 -14.35 -10.33 26.91
N ARG A 190 -15.18 -9.99 25.91
CA ARG A 190 -15.00 -8.75 25.12
C ARG A 190 -15.36 -7.47 25.89
N ASP A 191 -16.26 -7.58 26.87
CA ASP A 191 -16.81 -6.45 27.61
C ASP A 191 -16.63 -6.54 29.13
N ARG A 192 -16.09 -7.65 29.65
CA ARG A 192 -15.91 -7.86 31.09
C ARG A 192 -14.85 -8.90 31.42
N VAL A 193 -14.26 -8.77 32.60
CA VAL A 193 -13.33 -9.73 33.22
C VAL A 193 -13.92 -10.23 34.53
N LYS A 194 -13.89 -11.54 34.77
CA LYS A 194 -14.35 -12.15 36.01
C LYS A 194 -13.22 -12.89 36.73
N SER A 195 -13.18 -12.70 38.05
CA SER A 195 -12.40 -13.52 38.98
C SER A 195 -13.33 -14.33 39.87
N TRP A 196 -12.81 -15.42 40.46
CA TRP A 196 -13.51 -16.21 41.48
C TRP A 196 -12.94 -16.01 42.90
N GLY A 197 -11.94 -15.13 43.02
CA GLY A 197 -11.42 -14.67 44.30
C GLY A 197 -12.25 -13.51 44.87
N GLY A 198 -12.14 -13.27 46.18
CA GLY A 198 -12.65 -12.04 46.80
C GLY A 198 -14.16 -11.86 46.74
N GLY A 199 -14.92 -12.96 46.70
CA GLY A 199 -16.38 -12.93 46.56
C GLY A 199 -16.89 -13.00 45.10
N GLY A 200 -16.01 -13.15 44.11
CA GLY A 200 -16.40 -13.33 42.70
C GLY A 200 -16.54 -12.00 41.95
N VAL A 201 -15.49 -11.19 41.94
CA VAL A 201 -15.48 -9.84 41.36
C VAL A 201 -15.60 -9.90 39.83
N THR A 202 -16.43 -9.03 39.24
CA THR A 202 -16.53 -8.83 37.79
C THR A 202 -16.33 -7.35 37.46
N GLU A 203 -15.36 -7.05 36.60
CA GLU A 203 -15.09 -5.72 36.09
C GLU A 203 -15.57 -5.61 34.64
N SER A 204 -16.46 -4.66 34.36
CA SER A 204 -17.01 -4.42 33.02
C SER A 204 -16.49 -3.14 32.38
N LEU A 205 -16.45 -3.13 31.06
CA LEU A 205 -16.20 -1.98 30.22
C LEU A 205 -17.23 -0.87 30.48
N THR A 206 -16.77 0.38 30.51
CA THR A 206 -17.62 1.56 30.78
C THR A 206 -17.51 2.56 29.64
N PRO A 207 -18.63 3.13 29.15
CA PRO A 207 -20.01 2.93 29.61
C PRO A 207 -20.60 1.57 29.21
N THR A 208 -21.49 1.01 30.04
CA THR A 208 -22.14 -0.29 29.77
C THR A 208 -23.39 -0.17 28.90
N ALA A 209 -24.08 0.99 28.96
CA ALA A 209 -25.33 1.23 28.26
C ALA A 209 -25.25 0.97 26.75
N PRO A 210 -24.20 1.41 26.02
CA PRO A 210 -24.10 1.16 24.58
C PRO A 210 -24.08 -0.33 24.21
N VAL A 211 -23.42 -1.18 24.99
CA VAL A 211 -23.44 -2.63 24.76
C VAL A 211 -24.83 -3.21 25.05
N SER A 212 -25.41 -2.87 26.21
CA SER A 212 -26.73 -3.40 26.61
C SER A 212 -27.89 -2.92 25.74
N GLU A 213 -27.71 -1.82 25.01
CA GLU A 213 -28.71 -1.23 24.12
C GLU A 213 -28.40 -1.49 22.64
N SER A 214 -27.43 -2.34 22.30
CA SER A 214 -27.06 -2.67 20.92
C SER A 214 -26.65 -1.44 20.10
N ARG A 215 -25.78 -0.60 20.67
CA ARG A 215 -25.24 0.63 20.04
C ARG A 215 -23.71 0.64 19.97
N ALA A 216 -23.08 -0.50 20.23
CA ALA A 216 -21.63 -0.64 20.31
C ALA A 216 -21.15 -1.90 19.61
N MET A 217 -19.98 -1.81 18.96
CA MET A 217 -19.18 -2.95 18.57
C MET A 217 -18.04 -3.11 19.57
N THR A 218 -17.99 -4.24 20.25
CA THR A 218 -16.88 -4.56 21.16
C THR A 218 -15.69 -5.08 20.35
N ILE A 219 -14.47 -4.82 20.79
CA ILE A 219 -13.26 -5.37 20.16
C ILE A 219 -12.88 -6.70 20.81
N GLY A 220 -11.97 -7.46 20.19
CA GLY A 220 -11.41 -8.65 20.84
C GLY A 220 -10.57 -8.27 22.06
N PRO A 221 -10.57 -9.04 23.17
CA PRO A 221 -9.70 -8.73 24.30
C PRO A 221 -8.23 -8.91 23.91
N ARG A 222 -7.35 -8.05 24.43
CA ARG A 222 -5.88 -8.22 24.32
C ARG A 222 -5.32 -8.61 25.68
N LEU A 223 -4.53 -9.68 25.71
CA LEU A 223 -3.84 -10.16 26.90
C LEU A 223 -2.39 -9.70 26.91
N ASP A 224 -1.87 -9.41 28.10
CA ASP A 224 -0.44 -9.15 28.34
C ASP A 224 0.00 -10.01 29.53
N PHE A 225 0.74 -11.07 29.23
CA PHE A 225 1.25 -12.01 30.23
C PHE A 225 2.36 -11.41 31.11
N SER A 226 3.13 -10.45 30.58
CA SER A 226 4.25 -9.86 31.32
C SER A 226 3.81 -8.95 32.47
N THR A 227 2.58 -8.45 32.43
CA THR A 227 2.04 -7.53 33.43
C THR A 227 0.72 -7.99 34.05
N ASP A 228 0.26 -9.20 33.74
CA ASP A 228 -1.03 -9.74 34.14
C ASP A 228 -2.21 -8.80 33.82
N LYS A 229 -2.25 -8.29 32.57
CA LYS A 229 -3.27 -7.31 32.13
C LYS A 229 -4.13 -7.81 30.98
N ALA A 230 -5.38 -7.36 30.99
CA ALA A 230 -6.30 -7.49 29.88
C ALA A 230 -6.81 -6.12 29.44
N TRP A 231 -6.88 -5.89 28.14
CA TRP A 231 -7.48 -4.70 27.54
C TRP A 231 -8.80 -5.04 26.87
N LEU A 232 -9.82 -4.27 27.22
CA LEU A 232 -11.16 -4.31 26.63
C LEU A 232 -11.43 -3.00 25.90
N GLY A 233 -12.30 -3.02 24.89
CA GLY A 233 -12.68 -1.81 24.19
C GLY A 233 -13.98 -1.93 23.40
N GLN A 234 -14.54 -0.78 23.07
CA GLN A 234 -15.71 -0.68 22.20
C GLN A 234 -15.68 0.64 21.44
N ILE A 235 -16.14 0.57 20.19
CA ILE A 235 -16.60 1.74 19.44
C ILE A 235 -18.12 1.81 19.55
N TYR A 236 -18.65 2.99 19.83
CA TYR A 236 -20.08 3.17 20.05
C TYR A 236 -20.58 4.55 19.64
N HIS A 237 -21.89 4.61 19.39
CA HIS A 237 -22.57 5.86 19.13
C HIS A 237 -23.33 6.34 20.39
N PRO A 238 -23.20 7.59 20.84
CA PRO A 238 -23.79 8.06 22.10
C PRO A 238 -25.31 8.25 22.03
N ALA A 239 -25.89 8.49 20.85
CA ALA A 239 -27.33 8.51 20.63
C ALA A 239 -27.85 7.20 20.03
N THR A 240 -29.18 7.03 20.01
CA THR A 240 -29.85 5.88 19.37
C THR A 240 -29.58 5.85 17.86
N GLY A 241 -29.34 4.66 17.33
CA GLY A 241 -28.95 4.46 15.93
C GLY A 241 -27.44 4.65 15.72
N TRP A 242 -26.98 4.23 14.55
CA TRP A 242 -25.56 4.33 14.15
C TRP A 242 -25.23 5.72 13.56
N ASP A 243 -26.23 6.47 13.10
CA ASP A 243 -26.13 7.78 12.46
C ASP A 243 -26.87 8.90 13.23
N GLY A 244 -27.23 8.65 14.50
CA GLY A 244 -27.97 9.61 15.33
C GLY A 244 -27.22 10.92 15.61
N VAL A 245 -27.79 11.85 16.38
CA VAL A 245 -27.09 13.10 16.73
C VAL A 245 -25.90 12.81 17.66
N GLY A 246 -24.69 13.23 17.30
CA GLY A 246 -23.48 13.01 18.11
C GLY A 246 -22.25 12.72 17.24
N GLU A 247 -21.18 12.21 17.85
CA GLU A 247 -20.01 11.69 17.16
C GLU A 247 -19.66 10.29 17.70
N TRP A 248 -19.00 9.46 16.89
CA TRP A 248 -18.49 8.18 17.36
C TRP A 248 -17.50 8.37 18.51
N ALA A 249 -17.59 7.48 19.50
CA ALA A 249 -16.70 7.47 20.65
C ALA A 249 -16.03 6.10 20.79
N PHE A 250 -14.81 6.10 21.32
CA PHE A 250 -14.11 4.90 21.71
C PHE A 250 -13.95 4.88 23.22
N SER A 251 -14.23 3.74 23.86
CA SER A 251 -13.90 3.53 25.28
C SER A 251 -13.04 2.28 25.45
N SER A 252 -12.20 2.31 26.48
CA SER A 252 -11.32 1.20 26.82
C SER A 252 -11.30 0.95 28.31
N ALA A 253 -10.96 -0.27 28.69
CA ALA A 253 -10.66 -0.64 30.07
C ALA A 253 -9.40 -1.48 30.11
N GLU A 254 -8.41 -1.05 30.90
CA GLU A 254 -7.29 -1.87 31.33
C GLU A 254 -7.69 -2.56 32.64
N VAL A 255 -7.64 -3.89 32.68
CA VAL A 255 -7.93 -4.69 33.88
C VAL A 255 -6.67 -5.44 34.27
N THR A 256 -6.09 -5.08 35.42
CA THR A 256 -4.99 -5.82 36.05
C THR A 256 -5.55 -6.97 36.87
N MET A 257 -4.99 -8.17 36.70
CA MET A 257 -5.35 -9.39 37.42
C MET A 257 -4.32 -9.65 38.52
N LEU A 258 -4.78 -10.04 39.70
CA LEU A 258 -3.94 -10.16 40.89
C LEU A 258 -4.20 -11.48 41.61
N LEU A 259 -3.15 -12.06 42.22
CA LEU A 259 -3.24 -13.27 43.03
C LEU A 259 -3.81 -13.05 44.44
N ALA A 260 -3.87 -11.80 44.89
CA ALA A 260 -4.30 -11.41 46.24
C ALA A 260 -5.67 -10.73 46.25
N ALA A 261 -6.26 -10.63 47.45
CA ALA A 261 -7.56 -10.01 47.68
C ALA A 261 -7.67 -8.62 47.01
N GLY A 262 -8.75 -8.44 46.26
CA GLY A 262 -8.89 -7.40 45.23
C GLY A 262 -9.09 -8.06 43.87
N TYR A 263 -8.20 -8.99 43.50
CA TYR A 263 -8.15 -9.85 42.29
C TYR A 263 -8.25 -9.16 40.93
N LEU A 264 -8.98 -8.06 40.80
CA LEU A 264 -9.12 -7.24 39.60
C LEU A 264 -8.96 -5.76 39.99
N THR A 265 -8.21 -5.01 39.18
CA THR A 265 -8.15 -3.54 39.27
C THR A 265 -8.38 -2.96 37.88
N LYS A 266 -9.39 -2.10 37.72
CA LYS A 266 -9.76 -1.52 36.43
C LYS A 266 -9.37 -0.04 36.32
N VAL A 267 -8.83 0.33 35.17
CA VAL A 267 -8.65 1.72 34.74
C VAL A 267 -9.41 1.93 33.43
N SER A 268 -10.40 2.83 33.43
CA SER A 268 -11.18 3.17 32.23
C SER A 268 -10.61 4.38 31.51
N SER A 269 -10.67 4.39 30.18
CA SER A 269 -10.32 5.54 29.35
C SER A 269 -11.30 5.71 28.18
N SER A 270 -11.26 6.88 27.56
CA SER A 270 -12.04 7.21 26.37
C SER A 270 -11.19 8.02 25.39
N ALA A 271 -11.50 7.88 24.10
CA ALA A 271 -10.85 8.64 23.04
C ALA A 271 -11.87 9.17 22.03
N ASP A 272 -11.60 10.38 21.54
CA ASP A 272 -12.31 10.95 20.40
C ASP A 272 -11.89 10.20 19.13
N VAL A 273 -12.88 9.84 18.33
CA VAL A 273 -12.65 9.16 17.05
C VAL A 273 -12.47 10.18 15.93
N ALA A 274 -13.21 11.29 15.95
CA ALA A 274 -13.07 12.35 14.96
C ALA A 274 -11.79 13.16 15.19
N MET A 275 -10.90 13.15 14.20
CA MET A 275 -9.67 13.93 14.24
C MET A 275 -9.95 15.40 13.94
N PRO A 276 -9.14 16.34 14.46
CA PRO A 276 -9.36 17.76 14.23
C PRO A 276 -9.30 18.10 12.74
N LEU A 277 -10.30 18.82 12.22
CA LEU A 277 -10.26 19.29 10.83
C LEU A 277 -9.11 20.29 10.64
N THR A 278 -8.30 20.07 9.61
CA THR A 278 -7.30 21.05 9.17
C THR A 278 -7.98 22.18 8.42
N SER A 279 -7.95 23.39 8.97
CA SER A 279 -8.46 24.60 8.32
C SER A 279 -7.36 25.43 7.66
N PHE A 280 -7.71 26.19 6.64
CA PHE A 280 -6.79 27.15 6.04
C PHE A 280 -6.46 28.28 7.02
N GLY A 281 -5.17 28.61 7.13
CA GLY A 281 -4.72 29.83 7.79
C GLY A 281 -5.01 31.10 6.97
N GLY A 282 -4.42 32.21 7.44
CA GLY A 282 -4.51 33.50 6.76
C GLY A 282 -3.83 33.49 5.38
N ALA A 283 -4.26 34.41 4.51
CA ALA A 283 -3.65 34.63 3.21
C ALA A 283 -2.23 35.20 3.33
N VAL A 284 -1.30 34.62 2.58
CA VAL A 284 0.09 35.09 2.45
C VAL A 284 0.34 35.51 1.01
N ALA A 285 0.68 36.78 0.79
CA ALA A 285 0.97 37.31 -0.53
C ALA A 285 2.47 37.17 -0.86
N SER A 286 2.79 36.83 -2.12
CA SER A 286 4.16 36.84 -2.65
C SER A 286 4.16 37.20 -4.14
N SER A 287 5.33 37.52 -4.70
CA SER A 287 5.51 37.76 -6.13
C SER A 287 6.86 37.25 -6.59
N GLY A 288 7.00 36.98 -7.88
CA GLY A 288 8.23 36.45 -8.48
C GLY A 288 8.08 36.24 -9.98
N SER A 289 8.98 35.47 -10.58
CA SER A 289 8.91 35.12 -12.00
C SER A 289 9.44 33.72 -12.27
N PHE A 290 8.75 32.97 -13.12
CA PHE A 290 9.25 31.72 -13.67
C PHE A 290 9.77 31.93 -15.09
N SER A 291 10.78 31.15 -15.46
CA SER A 291 11.33 31.09 -16.82
C SER A 291 11.41 29.61 -17.22
N PHE A 292 10.66 29.22 -18.25
CA PHE A 292 10.63 27.86 -18.77
C PHE A 292 11.21 27.83 -20.18
N ALA A 293 12.12 26.89 -20.43
CA ALA A 293 12.54 26.60 -21.80
C ALA A 293 11.37 25.94 -22.55
N GLN A 294 11.18 26.28 -23.81
CA GLN A 294 10.20 25.65 -24.68
C GLN A 294 10.74 25.52 -26.11
N THR A 295 10.26 24.52 -26.84
CA THR A 295 10.52 24.38 -28.27
C THR A 295 9.44 25.13 -29.05
N LEU A 296 9.87 26.04 -29.94
CA LEU A 296 8.97 26.78 -30.82
C LEU A 296 8.72 25.99 -32.11
N PRO A 297 7.55 26.18 -32.78
CA PRO A 297 7.24 25.47 -34.02
C PRO A 297 8.32 25.63 -35.09
N GLU A 298 8.41 24.68 -36.03
CA GLU A 298 9.31 24.84 -37.17
C GLU A 298 9.01 26.12 -37.96
N THR A 299 10.04 26.91 -38.23
CA THR A 299 9.96 28.13 -39.04
C THR A 299 11.08 28.15 -40.07
N PRO A 300 10.89 28.75 -41.26
CA PRO A 300 12.00 28.94 -42.19
C PRO A 300 13.15 29.69 -41.53
N ILE A 301 14.39 29.20 -41.67
CA ILE A 301 15.60 29.82 -41.10
C ILE A 301 16.72 30.11 -42.12
N THR A 302 16.57 29.59 -43.35
CA THR A 302 17.51 29.81 -44.45
C THR A 302 16.82 29.65 -45.79
N LEU A 303 17.33 30.32 -46.83
CA LEU A 303 17.05 29.99 -48.22
C LEU A 303 17.89 28.79 -48.64
N ILE A 304 17.38 28.05 -49.61
CA ILE A 304 18.11 26.96 -50.27
C ILE A 304 18.11 27.12 -51.79
N SER A 305 19.12 26.53 -52.41
CA SER A 305 19.11 26.18 -53.83
C SER A 305 19.46 24.71 -53.99
N ASP A 306 18.59 23.95 -54.63
CA ASP A 306 18.77 22.53 -54.95
C ASP A 306 18.66 22.25 -56.46
N ALA A 307 18.52 23.30 -57.27
CA ALA A 307 18.51 23.23 -58.73
C ALA A 307 19.50 24.23 -59.33
N PRO A 308 20.82 24.09 -59.06
CA PRO A 308 21.82 24.89 -59.74
C PRO A 308 21.79 24.66 -61.25
N TYR A 309 22.30 25.65 -61.99
CA TYR A 309 22.34 25.61 -63.46
C TYR A 309 23.58 26.31 -64.00
N ILE A 310 23.90 26.01 -65.26
CA ILE A 310 24.96 26.71 -65.99
C ILE A 310 24.43 28.07 -66.47
N VAL A 311 24.97 29.13 -65.87
CA VAL A 311 24.63 30.54 -66.19
C VAL A 311 25.30 30.96 -67.50
N PHE A 312 26.53 30.49 -67.73
CA PHE A 312 27.33 30.83 -68.90
C PHE A 312 28.33 29.71 -69.20
N SER A 313 28.54 29.43 -70.48
CA SER A 313 29.51 28.44 -70.97
C SER A 313 30.25 28.99 -72.19
N SER A 314 31.58 28.91 -72.17
CA SER A 314 32.47 29.15 -73.31
C SER A 314 33.68 28.23 -73.20
N GLN A 315 34.54 28.21 -74.23
CA GLN A 315 35.74 27.37 -74.22
C GLN A 315 36.55 27.56 -72.92
N GLY A 316 36.77 26.48 -72.17
CA GLY A 316 37.51 26.45 -70.92
C GLY A 316 36.88 27.19 -69.77
N PHE A 317 35.60 27.53 -69.86
CA PHE A 317 34.98 28.41 -68.89
C PHE A 317 33.52 28.02 -68.65
N ARG A 318 33.17 27.79 -67.38
CA ARG A 318 31.80 27.53 -66.95
C ARG A 318 31.45 28.43 -65.78
N VAL A 319 30.20 28.87 -65.72
CA VAL A 319 29.65 29.60 -64.57
C VAL A 319 28.47 28.82 -64.03
N VAL A 320 28.58 28.37 -62.79
CA VAL A 320 27.49 27.70 -62.08
C VAL A 320 26.76 28.73 -61.22
N GLY A 321 25.44 28.72 -61.27
CA GLY A 321 24.55 29.58 -60.49
C GLY A 321 23.55 28.76 -59.69
N TRP A 322 23.27 29.19 -58.47
CA TRP A 322 22.34 28.56 -57.53
C TRP A 322 21.13 29.48 -57.31
N PRO A 323 20.01 29.29 -58.04
CA PRO A 323 18.82 30.09 -57.87
C PRO A 323 18.08 29.73 -56.58
N TRP A 324 17.36 30.67 -55.98
CA TRP A 324 16.55 30.40 -54.80
C TRP A 324 15.39 29.48 -55.17
N THR A 325 15.41 28.23 -54.70
CA THR A 325 14.38 27.22 -55.01
C THR A 325 13.43 26.98 -53.86
N GLY A 326 13.82 27.31 -52.63
CA GLY A 326 12.98 27.12 -51.46
C GLY A 326 13.62 27.61 -50.17
N THR A 327 13.13 27.08 -49.07
CA THR A 327 13.61 27.36 -47.71
C THR A 327 13.84 26.06 -46.95
N GLU A 328 14.66 26.13 -45.90
CA GLU A 328 14.77 25.06 -44.91
C GLU A 328 14.22 25.58 -43.58
N SER A 329 13.31 24.81 -42.98
CA SER A 329 12.70 25.10 -41.68
C SER A 329 13.33 24.23 -40.59
N LYS A 330 13.44 24.80 -39.38
CA LYS A 330 13.87 24.08 -38.17
C LYS A 330 13.08 24.58 -36.97
N GLU A 331 12.92 23.73 -35.97
CA GLU A 331 12.47 24.14 -34.64
C GLU A 331 13.53 25.05 -33.99
N MET A 332 13.07 26.01 -33.18
CA MET A 332 13.96 26.92 -32.47
C MET A 332 13.71 26.85 -30.97
N ALA A 333 14.76 27.03 -30.17
CA ALA A 333 14.63 27.17 -28.73
C ALA A 333 14.01 28.53 -28.37
N GLY A 334 13.04 28.53 -27.45
CA GLY A 334 12.41 29.70 -26.90
C GLY A 334 12.32 29.67 -25.38
N THR A 335 11.88 30.78 -24.81
CA THR A 335 11.64 30.92 -23.36
C THR A 335 10.25 31.50 -23.12
N LEU A 336 9.50 30.86 -22.21
CA LEU A 336 8.29 31.39 -21.60
C LEU A 336 8.65 32.07 -20.28
N LEU A 337 8.45 33.39 -20.21
CA LEU A 337 8.62 34.18 -19.00
C LEU A 337 7.23 34.45 -18.39
N SER A 338 7.05 34.07 -17.13
CA SER A 338 5.78 34.18 -16.40
C SER A 338 5.98 34.82 -15.02
N PRO A 339 6.15 36.16 -14.92
CA PRO A 339 5.98 36.89 -13.67
C PRO A 339 4.62 36.60 -13.05
N TYR A 340 4.58 36.49 -11.72
CA TYR A 340 3.38 36.16 -10.98
C TYR A 340 3.18 37.02 -9.73
N THR A 341 1.91 37.27 -9.41
CA THR A 341 1.46 37.62 -8.06
C THR A 341 0.72 36.43 -7.48
N ARG A 342 1.06 36.02 -6.25
CA ARG A 342 0.56 34.82 -5.60
C ARG A 342 -0.12 35.14 -4.27
N GLU A 343 -1.30 34.57 -4.06
CA GLU A 343 -1.86 34.35 -2.72
C GLU A 343 -1.68 32.88 -2.35
N THR A 344 -1.21 32.59 -1.14
CA THR A 344 -1.10 31.23 -0.61
C THR A 344 -1.84 31.13 0.71
N ARG A 345 -2.58 30.04 0.88
CA ARG A 345 -3.18 29.65 2.15
C ARG A 345 -2.76 28.24 2.46
N SER A 346 -2.35 27.99 3.69
CA SER A 346 -1.94 26.67 4.15
C SER A 346 -2.46 26.41 5.56
N GLY A 347 -2.62 25.14 5.90
CA GLY A 347 -3.00 24.66 7.22
C GLY A 347 -2.33 23.33 7.52
N ALA A 348 -2.11 23.06 8.80
CA ALA A 348 -1.65 21.77 9.28
C ALA A 348 -2.36 21.42 10.59
N GLY A 349 -2.65 20.15 10.78
CA GLY A 349 -3.29 19.59 11.97
C GLY A 349 -2.58 18.32 12.41
N SER A 350 -2.52 18.10 13.71
CA SER A 350 -2.00 16.86 14.29
C SER A 350 -2.72 16.52 15.59
N SER A 351 -2.90 15.23 15.86
CA SER A 351 -3.48 14.74 17.11
C SER A 351 -2.90 13.37 17.45
N SER A 352 -2.95 13.01 18.73
CA SER A 352 -2.59 11.68 19.21
C SER A 352 -3.67 11.20 20.17
N VAL A 353 -4.25 10.03 19.89
CA VAL A 353 -5.27 9.40 20.73
C VAL A 353 -4.89 7.97 21.06
N VAL A 354 -5.40 7.43 22.16
CA VAL A 354 -5.12 6.04 22.60
C VAL A 354 -6.40 5.24 22.60
N GLN A 355 -6.43 4.14 21.86
CA GLN A 355 -7.55 3.21 21.79
C GLN A 355 -7.06 1.82 22.18
N SER A 356 -7.62 1.25 23.27
CA SER A 356 -7.25 -0.07 23.78
C SER A 356 -5.74 -0.26 24.03
N GLY A 357 -5.07 0.80 24.51
CA GLY A 357 -3.63 0.79 24.76
C GLY A 357 -2.75 0.93 23.52
N VAL A 358 -3.33 1.15 22.34
CA VAL A 358 -2.61 1.46 21.08
C VAL A 358 -2.69 2.96 20.82
N THR A 359 -1.56 3.58 20.47
CA THR A 359 -1.49 5.01 20.12
C THR A 359 -1.73 5.21 18.62
N LEU A 360 -2.70 6.07 18.29
CA LEU A 360 -3.01 6.50 16.93
C LEU A 360 -2.50 7.92 16.73
N ASN A 361 -1.61 8.12 15.75
CA ASN A 361 -1.09 9.44 15.39
C ASN A 361 -1.73 9.94 14.12
N TYR A 362 -2.39 11.09 14.20
CA TYR A 362 -2.99 11.80 13.08
C TYR A 362 -2.12 12.98 12.67
N VAL A 363 -1.92 13.14 11.36
CA VAL A 363 -1.36 14.34 10.74
C VAL A 363 -2.15 14.70 9.49
N SER A 364 -2.25 15.99 9.20
CA SER A 364 -2.92 16.51 8.01
C SER A 364 -2.31 17.84 7.60
N SER A 365 -2.21 18.05 6.29
CA SER A 365 -1.74 19.29 5.70
C SER A 365 -2.58 19.67 4.48
N ILE A 366 -2.78 20.97 4.30
CA ILE A 366 -3.48 21.52 3.16
C ILE A 366 -2.76 22.78 2.70
N SER A 367 -2.61 22.95 1.38
CA SER A 367 -2.01 24.14 0.79
C SER A 367 -2.70 24.45 -0.52
N LYS A 368 -3.11 25.70 -0.72
CA LYS A 368 -3.60 26.20 -2.00
C LYS A 368 -2.92 27.52 -2.33
N TYR A 369 -2.53 27.70 -3.58
CA TYR A 369 -2.11 28.99 -4.09
C TYR A 369 -2.84 29.40 -5.37
N TRP A 370 -3.03 30.71 -5.51
CA TRP A 370 -3.59 31.36 -6.68
C TRP A 370 -2.55 32.30 -7.26
N ASP A 371 -2.11 32.04 -8.47
CA ASP A 371 -1.25 32.94 -9.24
C ASP A 371 -2.07 33.66 -10.30
N VAL A 372 -1.82 34.95 -10.44
CA VAL A 372 -2.07 35.68 -11.69
C VAL A 372 -0.73 35.89 -12.36
N ARG A 373 -0.57 35.36 -13.57
CA ARG A 373 0.68 35.44 -14.34
C ARG A 373 0.50 36.30 -15.58
N THR A 374 1.52 37.07 -15.93
CA THR A 374 1.56 37.83 -17.20
C THR A 374 2.63 37.23 -18.09
N GLU A 375 2.22 36.40 -19.04
CA GLU A 375 3.10 35.53 -19.79
C GLU A 375 3.64 36.19 -21.06
N SER A 376 4.88 35.88 -21.39
CA SER A 376 5.51 36.30 -22.64
C SER A 376 6.45 35.24 -23.20
N VAL A 377 6.51 35.14 -24.53
CA VAL A 377 7.35 34.20 -25.24
C VAL A 377 8.39 34.93 -26.09
N SER A 378 9.63 34.43 -26.06
CA SER A 378 10.74 34.93 -26.86
C SER A 378 11.53 33.79 -27.51
N VAL A 379 12.21 34.10 -28.60
CA VAL A 379 13.21 33.24 -29.23
C VAL A 379 14.53 33.42 -28.50
N ASN A 380 15.19 32.33 -28.14
CA ASN A 380 16.49 32.38 -27.47
C ASN A 380 17.61 32.70 -28.46
N ALA A 381 18.68 33.32 -27.96
CA ALA A 381 19.95 33.38 -28.69
C ALA A 381 20.47 31.95 -28.91
N GLN A 382 20.71 31.56 -30.16
CA GLN A 382 21.10 30.21 -30.51
C GLN A 382 21.80 30.13 -31.87
N THR A 383 22.55 29.05 -32.07
CA THR A 383 23.16 28.68 -33.35
C THR A 383 22.56 27.38 -33.83
N ILE A 384 22.06 27.36 -35.07
CA ILE A 384 21.40 26.20 -35.68
C ILE A 384 22.26 25.71 -36.84
N PRO A 385 22.81 24.49 -36.77
CA PRO A 385 23.62 23.93 -37.85
C PRO A 385 22.75 23.62 -39.08
N LEU A 386 23.29 23.88 -40.27
CA LEU A 386 22.64 23.66 -41.57
C LEU A 386 23.42 22.67 -42.44
N ALA A 387 24.75 22.80 -42.46
CA ALA A 387 25.63 22.07 -43.37
C ALA A 387 27.02 21.87 -42.76
N SER A 388 27.79 20.94 -43.32
CA SER A 388 29.10 20.51 -42.80
C SER A 388 30.26 20.66 -43.77
N HIS A 389 30.09 21.38 -44.89
CA HIS A 389 31.17 21.58 -45.86
C HIS A 389 32.36 22.36 -45.26
N SER A 390 33.53 22.18 -45.85
CA SER A 390 34.79 22.78 -45.42
C SER A 390 34.93 24.22 -45.92
N THR A 391 34.76 24.43 -47.22
CA THR A 391 34.93 25.72 -47.91
C THR A 391 33.79 25.99 -48.88
N THR A 392 33.58 27.26 -49.22
CA THR A 392 32.68 27.65 -50.31
C THR A 392 33.50 28.40 -51.36
N ASP A 393 33.72 27.75 -52.49
CA ASP A 393 34.57 28.29 -53.55
C ASP A 393 33.80 29.30 -54.41
N GLY A 394 34.42 30.47 -54.62
CA GLY A 394 33.96 31.45 -55.60
C GLY A 394 34.53 31.20 -57.00
N LYS A 395 35.63 30.44 -57.08
CA LYS A 395 36.26 30.00 -58.32
C LYS A 395 36.93 28.64 -58.15
N VAL A 396 36.95 27.86 -59.23
CA VAL A 396 37.62 26.57 -59.34
C VAL A 396 38.52 26.63 -60.57
N GLU A 397 39.81 26.40 -60.37
CA GLU A 397 40.82 26.56 -61.41
C GLU A 397 41.27 25.19 -61.93
N ALA A 398 41.31 25.06 -63.26
CA ALA A 398 41.88 23.92 -63.96
C ALA A 398 43.38 24.15 -64.21
N GLY A 399 44.22 23.31 -63.64
CA GLY A 399 45.61 23.12 -64.02
C GLY A 399 45.78 21.86 -64.87
N ALA A 400 46.96 21.66 -65.44
CA ALA A 400 47.26 20.43 -66.16
C ALA A 400 48.74 20.03 -66.06
N THR A 401 48.98 18.73 -66.12
CA THR A 401 50.28 18.16 -66.51
C THR A 401 50.25 17.83 -68.00
N THR A 402 51.33 17.25 -68.55
CA THR A 402 51.35 16.81 -69.94
C THR A 402 50.30 15.73 -70.27
N THR A 403 49.77 15.04 -69.25
CA THR A 403 48.89 13.88 -69.42
C THR A 403 47.58 13.94 -68.62
N GLU A 404 47.46 14.80 -67.60
CA GLU A 404 46.31 14.84 -66.70
C GLU A 404 45.83 16.27 -66.42
N ILE A 405 44.52 16.44 -66.22
CA ILE A 405 43.90 17.69 -65.76
C ILE A 405 43.73 17.62 -64.24
N THR A 406 44.12 18.68 -63.53
CA THR A 406 44.03 18.80 -62.07
C THR A 406 43.16 19.98 -61.68
N TRP A 407 42.43 19.88 -60.57
CA TRP A 407 41.49 20.91 -60.12
C TRP A 407 41.89 21.50 -58.77
N SER A 408 41.65 22.80 -58.57
CA SER A 408 41.94 23.48 -57.30
C SER A 408 41.06 23.01 -56.13
N SER A 409 39.87 22.47 -56.43
CA SER A 409 38.94 21.94 -55.44
C SER A 409 37.99 20.88 -56.04
N THR A 410 37.26 20.20 -55.16
CA THR A 410 36.23 19.21 -55.49
C THR A 410 34.90 19.64 -54.88
N ALA A 411 33.78 19.35 -55.55
CA ALA A 411 32.47 19.71 -55.03
C ALA A 411 32.12 18.92 -53.76
N GLU A 412 31.75 19.62 -52.69
CA GLU A 412 31.12 19.01 -51.52
C GLU A 412 29.59 18.98 -51.67
N PRO A 413 28.84 18.13 -50.96
CA PRO A 413 27.37 18.03 -51.13
C PRO A 413 26.60 19.32 -50.85
N THR A 414 27.20 20.26 -50.11
CA THR A 414 26.59 21.53 -49.72
C THR A 414 27.57 22.68 -49.90
N ARG A 415 27.06 23.91 -50.03
CA ARG A 415 27.84 25.15 -50.09
C ARG A 415 27.13 26.30 -49.37
N GLY A 416 27.83 27.41 -49.16
CA GLY A 416 27.30 28.64 -48.57
C GLY A 416 27.54 28.74 -47.06
N ILE A 417 26.51 29.10 -46.30
CA ILE A 417 26.62 29.17 -44.84
C ILE A 417 26.49 27.77 -44.22
N LYS A 418 27.15 27.56 -43.08
CA LYS A 418 27.15 26.27 -42.36
C LYS A 418 26.16 26.23 -41.19
N GLN A 419 25.77 27.40 -40.71
CA GLN A 419 24.90 27.57 -39.57
C GLN A 419 24.17 28.90 -39.65
N THR A 420 22.98 28.95 -39.05
CA THR A 420 22.26 30.18 -38.75
C THR A 420 22.54 30.59 -37.31
N PHE A 421 22.78 31.87 -37.07
CA PHE A 421 22.86 32.45 -35.73
C PHE A 421 21.76 33.50 -35.53
N THR A 422 21.11 33.43 -34.36
CA THR A 422 20.20 34.47 -33.88
C THR A 422 20.62 34.97 -32.51
N THR A 423 20.56 36.29 -32.26
CA THR A 423 20.84 36.86 -30.93
C THR A 423 19.64 36.78 -29.98
N GLY A 424 18.55 36.14 -30.41
CA GLY A 424 17.30 36.10 -29.67
C GLY A 424 16.48 37.39 -29.79
N ALA A 425 15.16 37.26 -29.69
CA ALA A 425 14.24 38.38 -29.82
C ALA A 425 12.88 38.06 -29.20
N SER A 426 12.19 39.08 -28.70
CA SER A 426 10.78 38.97 -28.32
C SER A 426 9.92 38.70 -29.57
N ILE A 427 8.90 37.85 -29.42
CA ILE A 427 7.97 37.58 -30.51
C ILE A 427 6.84 38.62 -30.46
N SER A 428 6.66 39.36 -31.55
CA SER A 428 5.59 40.36 -31.64
C SER A 428 4.22 39.71 -31.46
N GLY A 429 3.40 40.23 -30.54
CA GLY A 429 2.07 39.70 -30.22
C GLY A 429 2.07 38.51 -29.24
N ALA A 430 3.23 38.07 -28.77
CA ALA A 430 3.39 36.95 -27.84
C ALA A 430 3.68 37.40 -26.39
N SER A 431 3.17 38.56 -25.99
CA SER A 431 3.46 39.16 -24.67
C SER A 431 2.21 39.74 -24.03
N GLY A 432 2.12 39.63 -22.70
CA GLY A 432 1.04 40.26 -21.93
C GLY A 432 -0.18 39.37 -21.76
N ALA A 433 -0.07 38.06 -22.02
CA ALA A 433 -1.18 37.13 -21.79
C ALA A 433 -1.39 36.95 -20.28
N VAL A 434 -2.56 37.35 -19.78
CA VAL A 434 -2.91 37.19 -18.36
C VAL A 434 -3.55 35.83 -18.13
N ARG A 435 -2.88 34.99 -17.36
CA ARG A 435 -3.28 33.61 -17.07
C ARG A 435 -3.34 33.35 -15.56
N ASN A 436 -4.44 32.75 -15.11
CA ASN A 436 -4.61 32.36 -13.72
C ASN A 436 -4.15 30.91 -13.54
N TYR A 437 -3.50 30.63 -12.42
CA TYR A 437 -3.14 29.28 -11.99
C TYR A 437 -3.60 29.06 -10.56
N GLU A 438 -4.32 27.98 -10.33
CA GLU A 438 -4.72 27.53 -9.01
C GLU A 438 -4.14 26.15 -8.79
N ASN A 439 -3.36 25.98 -7.73
CA ASN A 439 -2.81 24.68 -7.39
C ASN A 439 -3.07 24.40 -5.94
N GLN A 440 -3.57 23.21 -5.66
CA GLN A 440 -3.86 22.75 -4.32
C GLN A 440 -3.29 21.36 -4.11
N SER A 441 -2.76 21.14 -2.90
CA SER A 441 -2.35 19.84 -2.38
C SER A 441 -2.99 19.63 -1.00
N LEU A 442 -3.39 18.39 -0.74
CA LEU A 442 -3.93 17.96 0.53
C LEU A 442 -3.40 16.59 0.88
N GLU A 443 -2.96 16.41 2.11
CA GLU A 443 -2.48 15.14 2.64
C GLU A 443 -3.02 14.90 4.04
N SER A 444 -3.40 13.68 4.39
CA SER A 444 -3.82 13.30 5.75
C SER A 444 -3.51 11.83 6.00
N SER A 445 -3.10 11.50 7.23
CA SER A 445 -2.84 10.11 7.59
C SER A 445 -3.10 9.82 9.07
N VAL A 446 -3.48 8.59 9.37
CA VAL A 446 -3.55 8.02 10.73
C VAL A 446 -2.66 6.79 10.77
N THR A 447 -1.78 6.70 11.77
CA THR A 447 -0.81 5.60 11.92
C THR A 447 -0.86 4.95 13.30
N ILE A 448 -0.60 3.66 13.36
CA ILE A 448 -0.36 2.86 14.58
C ILE A 448 0.98 2.16 14.46
N GLY A 449 1.91 2.33 15.39
CA GLY A 449 3.22 1.66 15.35
C GLY A 449 3.99 1.81 14.03
N GLY A 450 3.77 2.90 13.28
CA GLY A 450 4.33 3.11 11.93
C GLY A 450 3.52 2.53 10.76
N VAL A 451 2.49 1.74 11.02
CA VAL A 451 1.53 1.24 10.02
C VAL A 451 0.46 2.29 9.75
N SER A 452 0.29 2.70 8.49
CA SER A 452 -0.80 3.58 8.08
C SER A 452 -2.12 2.82 8.02
N ILE A 453 -3.11 3.26 8.81
CA ILE A 453 -4.48 2.72 8.78
C ILE A 453 -5.44 3.57 7.95
N VAL A 454 -5.13 4.86 7.78
CA VAL A 454 -5.79 5.75 6.83
C VAL A 454 -4.71 6.62 6.20
N SER A 455 -4.72 6.76 4.87
CA SER A 455 -3.92 7.73 4.13
C SER A 455 -4.79 8.37 3.06
N PHE A 456 -4.64 9.66 2.85
CA PHE A 456 -5.36 10.43 1.84
C PHE A 456 -4.41 11.47 1.24
N VAL A 457 -4.38 11.54 -0.08
CA VAL A 457 -3.63 12.54 -0.85
C VAL A 457 -4.50 13.02 -2.01
N ALA A 458 -4.63 14.33 -2.18
CA ALA A 458 -5.31 14.92 -3.32
C ALA A 458 -4.57 16.13 -3.85
N SER A 459 -4.64 16.33 -5.17
CA SER A 459 -4.12 17.51 -5.82
C SER A 459 -5.04 17.99 -6.94
N ARG A 460 -5.03 19.30 -7.18
CA ARG A 460 -5.67 19.91 -8.35
C ARG A 460 -4.80 21.02 -8.89
N ALA A 461 -4.58 21.03 -10.20
CA ALA A 461 -3.87 22.06 -10.93
C ALA A 461 -4.79 22.59 -12.04
N LEU A 462 -5.39 23.75 -11.78
CA LEU A 462 -6.28 24.45 -12.70
C LEU A 462 -5.54 25.66 -13.27
N SER A 463 -5.61 25.87 -14.58
CA SER A 463 -5.16 27.09 -15.23
C SER A 463 -6.16 27.57 -16.27
N PHE A 464 -6.45 28.86 -16.27
CA PHE A 464 -7.47 29.44 -17.14
C PHE A 464 -7.15 30.90 -17.52
N GLY A 465 -7.74 31.36 -18.62
CA GLY A 465 -7.59 32.72 -19.11
C GLY A 465 -6.91 32.77 -20.47
N GLN A 466 -6.05 33.76 -20.66
CA GLN A 466 -5.32 33.91 -21.91
C GLN A 466 -4.20 32.87 -22.03
N MET A 467 -3.79 32.56 -23.26
CA MET A 467 -2.63 31.73 -23.55
C MET A 467 -1.92 32.28 -24.80
N VAL A 468 -0.60 32.35 -24.74
CA VAL A 468 0.22 32.74 -25.89
C VAL A 468 0.21 31.62 -26.92
N VAL A 469 -0.09 31.95 -28.18
CA VAL A 469 0.01 31.06 -29.33
C VAL A 469 1.05 31.61 -30.29
N VAL A 470 2.02 30.78 -30.66
CA VAL A 470 3.13 31.16 -31.55
C VAL A 470 2.94 30.47 -32.90
N SER A 471 3.01 31.25 -33.98
CA SER A 471 2.91 30.76 -35.35
C SER A 471 4.18 31.10 -36.14
N PRO A 472 4.71 30.18 -36.97
CA PRO A 472 5.91 30.45 -37.76
C PRO A 472 5.67 31.54 -38.83
N ASN A 473 6.71 32.31 -39.12
CA ASN A 473 6.69 33.29 -40.20
C ASN A 473 7.12 32.63 -41.52
N ASN A 474 6.15 32.08 -42.24
CA ASN A 474 6.42 31.36 -43.49
C ASN A 474 6.69 32.27 -44.70
N SER A 475 6.40 33.57 -44.61
CA SER A 475 6.45 34.49 -45.77
C SER A 475 7.71 35.35 -45.83
N TYR A 476 8.62 35.27 -44.85
CA TYR A 476 9.81 36.14 -44.80
C TYR A 476 10.65 36.06 -46.09
N TYR A 477 10.77 34.88 -46.67
CA TYR A 477 11.61 34.63 -47.85
C TYR A 477 10.86 34.74 -49.19
N ASP A 478 9.54 34.99 -49.19
CA ASP A 478 8.73 35.09 -50.41
C ASP A 478 9.30 36.08 -51.44
N PRO A 479 9.86 37.26 -51.08
CA PRO A 479 10.44 38.17 -52.06
C PRO A 479 11.63 37.58 -52.83
N PHE A 480 12.42 36.70 -52.19
CA PHE A 480 13.57 36.03 -52.82
C PHE A 480 13.12 34.87 -53.70
N LEU A 481 12.09 34.14 -53.27
CA LEU A 481 11.50 33.06 -54.05
C LEU A 481 10.68 33.57 -55.25
N ALA A 482 10.11 34.76 -55.16
CA ALA A 482 9.43 35.43 -56.27
C ALA A 482 10.41 35.92 -57.36
N ASN A 483 11.70 36.09 -57.01
CA ASN A 483 12.77 36.38 -57.95
C ASN A 483 13.98 35.44 -57.72
N PRO A 484 13.88 34.16 -58.14
CA PRO A 484 14.89 33.12 -57.85
C PRO A 484 16.30 33.44 -58.32
N THR A 485 16.44 34.28 -59.34
CA THR A 485 17.74 34.71 -59.89
C THR A 485 18.15 36.12 -59.45
N GLY A 486 17.26 36.80 -58.73
CA GLY A 486 17.53 38.08 -58.08
C GLY A 486 18.59 37.91 -57.00
N ALA A 487 19.66 38.68 -57.11
CA ALA A 487 20.82 38.64 -56.22
C ALA A 487 21.71 37.38 -56.33
N ILE A 488 21.68 36.64 -57.45
CA ILE A 488 22.71 35.61 -57.69
C ILE A 488 24.10 36.23 -57.92
N GLY A 489 25.10 35.81 -57.16
CA GLY A 489 26.50 36.18 -57.36
C GLY A 489 26.81 37.66 -57.07
N VAL A 490 26.10 38.25 -56.10
CA VAL A 490 26.37 39.62 -55.63
C VAL A 490 27.73 39.70 -54.94
N THR A 491 28.31 40.91 -54.88
CA THR A 491 29.65 41.10 -54.27
C THR A 491 29.63 41.08 -52.75
N PHE A 492 28.46 41.27 -52.12
CA PHE A 492 28.30 41.25 -50.66
C PHE A 492 26.89 40.81 -50.27
N GLY A 493 26.76 40.23 -49.07
CA GLY A 493 25.48 39.82 -48.48
C GLY A 493 24.90 38.53 -49.08
N MET A 494 23.60 38.34 -48.84
CA MET A 494 22.83 37.20 -49.35
C MET A 494 22.97 37.06 -50.87
N GLY A 495 23.40 35.87 -51.31
CA GLY A 495 23.66 35.55 -52.71
C GLY A 495 25.12 35.69 -53.14
N VAL A 496 26.04 36.03 -52.24
CA VAL A 496 27.48 36.02 -52.56
C VAL A 496 27.98 34.62 -52.91
N TYR A 497 27.40 33.59 -52.28
CA TYR A 497 27.79 32.19 -52.47
C TYR A 497 27.05 31.49 -53.61
N SER A 498 26.08 32.15 -54.25
CA SER A 498 25.20 31.55 -55.25
C SER A 498 25.75 31.59 -56.67
N ARG A 499 27.01 31.98 -56.86
CA ARG A 499 27.69 31.94 -58.16
C ARG A 499 29.13 31.48 -58.00
N MET A 500 29.59 30.67 -58.95
CA MET A 500 30.96 30.20 -59.00
C MET A 500 31.44 30.16 -60.45
N THR A 501 32.74 30.38 -60.65
CA THR A 501 33.40 30.25 -61.95
C THR A 501 34.29 29.01 -61.97
N ILE A 502 34.32 28.32 -63.11
CA ILE A 502 35.27 27.24 -63.39
C ILE A 502 36.07 27.72 -64.58
N GLU A 503 37.37 27.94 -64.39
CA GLU A 503 38.23 28.63 -65.35
C GLU A 503 39.64 28.01 -65.38
N PRO A 504 40.47 28.25 -66.40
CA PRO A 504 41.85 27.79 -66.37
C PRO A 504 42.68 28.64 -65.41
N LEU A 505 43.66 28.05 -64.74
CA LEU A 505 44.59 28.77 -63.85
C LEU A 505 45.42 29.82 -64.63
N VAL A 506 45.45 31.09 -64.17
CA VAL A 506 46.34 32.16 -64.70
C VAL A 506 46.73 33.10 -63.54
N PRO A 507 48.02 33.47 -63.25
CA PRO A 507 49.18 33.67 -64.16
C PRO A 507 50.55 33.09 -63.71
N GLY A 508 51.46 32.84 -64.66
CA GLY A 508 52.91 32.64 -64.40
C GLY A 508 53.46 31.21 -64.53
N SER A 509 52.63 30.20 -64.79
CA SER A 509 53.05 28.85 -65.21
C SER A 509 51.89 28.15 -65.92
N ILE A 510 52.14 27.67 -67.14
CA ILE A 510 51.45 26.59 -67.86
C ILE A 510 49.89 26.62 -67.85
N PRO A 511 49.27 27.32 -68.80
CA PRO A 511 47.83 27.16 -69.11
C PRO A 511 47.51 25.74 -69.58
N ILE A 512 46.32 25.22 -69.25
CA ILE A 512 45.83 23.91 -69.73
C ILE A 512 45.95 23.77 -71.27
N TYR A 513 45.74 24.88 -71.99
CA TYR A 513 45.85 24.97 -73.44
C TYR A 513 47.29 24.92 -73.99
N ASP A 514 48.30 25.12 -73.13
CA ASP A 514 49.71 25.17 -73.51
C ASP A 514 50.48 23.89 -73.15
N VAL A 515 49.93 22.98 -72.33
CA VAL A 515 50.65 21.78 -71.86
C VAL A 515 49.87 20.48 -71.91
N TYR A 516 48.56 20.50 -71.73
CA TYR A 516 47.79 19.27 -71.76
C TYR A 516 47.82 18.65 -73.16
N LYS A 517 48.46 17.46 -73.31
CA LYS A 517 48.56 16.71 -74.57
C LYS A 517 48.88 17.57 -75.80
N GLN A 518 49.85 18.49 -75.68
CA GLN A 518 50.27 19.32 -76.80
C GLN A 518 50.82 18.47 -77.97
N ASN A 519 50.37 18.74 -79.20
CA ASN A 519 50.97 18.13 -80.38
C ASN A 519 52.34 18.80 -80.65
N PRO A 520 53.45 18.05 -80.73
CA PRO A 520 54.79 18.61 -80.89
C PRO A 520 55.07 19.22 -82.28
N THR A 521 54.10 19.18 -83.21
CA THR A 521 54.26 19.73 -84.58
C THR A 521 54.30 21.26 -84.54
N PRO A 522 55.36 21.95 -85.03
CA PRO A 522 55.46 23.41 -84.92
C PRO A 522 54.48 24.17 -85.85
N PRO A 523 53.77 25.22 -85.37
CA PRO A 523 53.71 25.65 -83.98
C PRO A 523 52.87 24.67 -83.13
N PRO A 524 53.32 24.31 -81.91
CA PRO A 524 52.59 23.37 -81.06
C PRO A 524 51.15 23.83 -80.81
N GLN A 525 50.19 22.96 -81.07
CA GLN A 525 48.76 23.21 -80.89
C GLN A 525 48.07 21.95 -80.37
N GLN A 526 47.03 22.12 -79.56
CA GLN A 526 46.15 21.00 -79.21
C GLN A 526 45.30 20.61 -80.42
N THR A 527 45.10 19.31 -80.61
CA THR A 527 44.20 18.84 -81.67
C THR A 527 42.74 19.07 -81.24
N ALA A 528 41.81 19.00 -82.20
CA ALA A 528 40.39 19.17 -81.92
C ALA A 528 39.88 18.13 -80.90
N GLU A 529 40.44 16.92 -80.90
CA GLU A 529 40.10 15.86 -79.96
C GLU A 529 40.56 16.18 -78.53
N VAL A 530 41.76 16.78 -78.37
CA VAL A 530 42.27 17.22 -77.07
C VAL A 530 41.47 18.41 -76.53
N LEU A 531 41.06 19.34 -77.39
CA LEU A 531 40.17 20.44 -77.00
C LEU A 531 38.80 19.93 -76.55
N ALA A 532 38.23 18.93 -77.25
CA ALA A 532 36.99 18.29 -76.84
C ALA A 532 37.12 17.57 -75.48
N GLU A 533 38.27 16.92 -75.22
CA GLU A 533 38.57 16.30 -73.93
C GLU A 533 38.68 17.32 -72.79
N ILE A 534 39.27 18.50 -73.05
CA ILE A 534 39.30 19.60 -72.08
C ILE A 534 37.88 20.09 -71.80
N GLU A 535 37.08 20.35 -72.83
CA GLU A 535 35.69 20.79 -72.64
C GLU A 535 34.85 19.76 -71.87
N ASP A 536 35.00 18.47 -72.18
CA ASP A 536 34.34 17.38 -71.45
C ASP A 536 34.76 17.32 -69.98
N ALA A 537 36.03 17.62 -69.68
CA ALA A 537 36.51 17.73 -68.30
C ALA A 537 35.92 18.95 -67.57
N PHE A 538 35.78 20.09 -68.25
CA PHE A 538 35.10 21.28 -67.69
C PHE A 538 33.60 21.04 -67.47
N ASP A 539 32.92 20.33 -68.38
CA ASP A 539 31.52 19.94 -68.24
C ASP A 539 31.35 18.92 -67.10
N THR A 540 32.18 17.88 -67.06
CA THR A 540 32.19 16.89 -65.96
C THR A 540 32.42 17.57 -64.61
N LYS A 541 33.35 18.53 -64.54
CA LYS A 541 33.58 19.28 -63.31
C LYS A 541 32.38 20.15 -62.96
N ALA A 542 31.77 20.83 -63.93
CA ALA A 542 30.57 21.62 -63.70
C ALA A 542 29.42 20.76 -63.18
N ASP A 543 29.25 19.54 -63.69
CA ASP A 543 28.24 18.57 -63.24
C ASP A 543 28.43 18.17 -61.77
N GLU A 544 29.67 18.05 -61.26
CA GLU A 544 29.92 17.84 -59.83
C GLU A 544 29.31 18.98 -58.99
N PHE A 545 29.44 20.23 -59.45
CA PHE A 545 28.91 21.40 -58.75
C PHE A 545 27.40 21.57 -58.94
N LEU A 546 26.83 21.04 -60.02
CA LEU A 546 25.38 21.00 -60.24
C LEU A 546 24.66 20.04 -59.25
N ALA A 547 25.40 19.24 -58.48
CA ALA A 547 24.83 18.41 -57.41
C ALA A 547 24.80 19.11 -56.02
N GLN A 548 25.36 20.31 -55.88
CA GLN A 548 25.46 20.99 -54.57
C GLN A 548 24.15 21.64 -54.15
N LYS A 549 23.77 21.46 -52.89
CA LYS A 549 22.74 22.27 -52.23
C LYS A 549 23.35 23.52 -51.58
N LEU A 550 22.92 24.70 -51.99
CA LEU A 550 23.31 25.97 -51.35
C LEU A 550 22.42 26.23 -50.14
N TYR A 551 23.02 26.73 -49.07
CA TYR A 551 22.36 27.39 -47.95
C TYR A 551 22.83 28.84 -47.85
N ASP A 552 21.90 29.78 -47.73
CA ASP A 552 22.24 31.18 -47.48
C ASP A 552 21.10 31.92 -46.75
N ASN A 553 21.44 32.93 -45.98
CA ASN A 553 20.50 33.74 -45.23
C ASN A 553 21.07 35.11 -44.87
N GLU A 554 20.28 35.91 -44.16
CA GLU A 554 20.61 37.26 -43.74
C GLU A 554 21.87 37.38 -42.85
N ASN A 555 22.35 36.28 -42.24
CA ASN A 555 23.60 36.29 -41.48
C ASN A 555 24.81 36.59 -42.39
N THR A 556 24.76 36.22 -43.66
CA THR A 556 25.79 36.58 -44.65
C THR A 556 25.88 38.09 -44.86
N SER A 557 24.76 38.79 -44.64
CA SER A 557 24.68 40.27 -44.64
C SER A 557 24.97 40.89 -43.27
N GLY A 558 25.33 40.09 -42.26
CA GLY A 558 25.59 40.54 -40.89
C GLY A 558 24.33 40.77 -40.03
N PHE A 559 23.15 40.39 -40.52
CA PHE A 559 21.92 40.49 -39.73
C PHE A 559 21.71 39.21 -38.91
N SER A 560 21.63 39.35 -37.60
CA SER A 560 21.45 38.23 -36.65
C SER A 560 20.09 38.23 -35.97
N THR A 561 19.14 39.04 -36.44
CA THR A 561 17.79 39.14 -35.86
C THR A 561 16.76 39.41 -36.94
N ARG A 562 15.63 38.70 -36.85
CA ARG A 562 14.43 38.96 -37.64
C ARG A 562 13.19 38.40 -36.93
N ASN A 563 12.02 38.66 -37.49
CA ASN A 563 10.76 38.08 -37.03
C ASN A 563 10.62 36.64 -37.54
N TYR A 564 11.10 35.68 -36.76
CA TYR A 564 10.93 34.24 -37.05
C TYR A 564 9.51 33.73 -36.81
N TYR A 565 8.75 34.43 -35.97
CA TYR A 565 7.41 34.03 -35.55
C TYR A 565 6.49 35.25 -35.41
N TYR A 566 5.19 34.97 -35.46
CA TYR A 566 4.13 35.87 -34.99
C TYR A 566 3.48 35.27 -33.76
N GLY A 567 3.17 36.12 -32.79
CA GLY A 567 2.39 35.76 -31.62
C GLY A 567 0.93 36.20 -31.77
N SER A 568 0.04 35.41 -31.19
CA SER A 568 -1.32 35.83 -30.89
C SER A 568 -1.70 35.38 -29.47
N ILE A 569 -2.75 35.96 -28.93
CA ILE A 569 -3.27 35.60 -27.61
C ILE A 569 -4.61 34.89 -27.81
N ALA A 570 -4.66 33.60 -27.52
CA ALA A 570 -5.90 32.86 -27.43
C ALA A 570 -6.62 33.24 -26.12
N SER A 571 -7.91 33.55 -26.20
CA SER A 571 -8.75 33.78 -25.03
C SER A 571 -9.45 32.50 -24.58
N GLY A 572 -9.67 32.35 -23.27
CA GLY A 572 -10.55 31.32 -22.72
C GLY A 572 -10.00 29.89 -22.73
N VAL A 573 -8.68 29.71 -22.65
CA VAL A 573 -8.07 28.38 -22.58
C VAL A 573 -8.04 27.89 -21.13
N THR A 574 -8.74 26.78 -20.86
CA THR A 574 -8.78 26.13 -19.55
C THR A 574 -8.12 24.76 -19.60
N ILE A 575 -7.27 24.48 -18.62
CA ILE A 575 -6.65 23.17 -18.38
C ILE A 575 -6.88 22.86 -16.90
N ASP A 576 -7.46 21.70 -16.60
CA ASP A 576 -7.80 21.28 -15.24
C ASP A 576 -7.38 19.83 -15.06
N ASN A 577 -6.36 19.60 -14.23
CA ASN A 577 -5.87 18.28 -13.91
C ASN A 577 -6.06 18.03 -12.42
N SER A 578 -6.50 16.84 -12.04
CA SER A 578 -6.66 16.48 -10.63
C SER A 578 -6.29 15.05 -10.34
N THR A 579 -5.84 14.79 -9.12
CA THR A 579 -5.53 13.44 -8.64
C THR A 579 -6.08 13.27 -7.24
N MET A 580 -6.53 12.06 -6.92
CA MET A 580 -6.93 11.70 -5.56
C MET A 580 -6.55 10.25 -5.30
N SER A 581 -5.92 9.99 -4.18
CA SER A 581 -5.63 8.64 -3.73
C SER A 581 -5.90 8.53 -2.24
N TRP A 582 -6.42 7.39 -1.83
CA TRP A 582 -6.51 7.05 -0.42
C TRP A 582 -6.35 5.56 -0.18
N SER A 583 -5.94 5.23 1.04
CA SER A 583 -5.90 3.86 1.54
C SER A 583 -6.56 3.77 2.91
N SER A 584 -7.20 2.65 3.18
CA SER A 584 -7.78 2.30 4.48
C SER A 584 -7.34 0.90 4.88
N LYS A 585 -7.20 0.65 6.19
CA LYS A 585 -6.86 -0.66 6.75
C LYS A 585 -7.64 -0.89 8.03
N ASP A 586 -8.46 -1.94 8.03
CA ASP A 586 -9.27 -2.38 9.16
C ASP A 586 -8.86 -3.80 9.56
N PHE A 587 -8.51 -4.03 10.82
CA PHE A 587 -8.05 -5.34 11.27
C PHE A 587 -9.23 -6.22 11.72
N ILE A 588 -9.33 -7.43 11.17
CA ILE A 588 -10.15 -8.51 11.73
C ILE A 588 -9.40 -9.14 12.91
N LEU A 589 -8.11 -9.46 12.70
CA LEU A 589 -7.19 -9.94 13.73
C LEU A 589 -6.00 -8.99 13.79
N TYR A 590 -5.69 -8.51 14.99
CA TYR A 590 -4.47 -7.75 15.30
C TYR A 590 -3.78 -8.40 16.49
N ASP A 591 -2.94 -9.40 16.24
CA ASP A 591 -2.09 -10.00 17.26
C ASP A 591 -0.66 -9.54 17.03
N GLU A 592 -0.33 -8.39 17.64
CA GLU A 592 0.98 -7.77 17.53
C GLU A 592 2.08 -8.60 18.19
N THR A 593 1.80 -9.21 19.34
CA THR A 593 2.74 -10.07 20.07
C THR A 593 3.17 -11.27 19.23
N ASN A 594 2.28 -11.80 18.40
CA ASN A 594 2.61 -12.88 17.49
C ASN A 594 2.91 -12.39 16.06
N GLY A 595 2.87 -11.09 15.77
CA GLY A 595 3.02 -10.59 14.40
C GLY A 595 2.05 -11.24 13.39
N VAL A 596 0.83 -11.54 13.82
CA VAL A 596 -0.24 -12.12 12.99
C VAL A 596 -1.36 -11.12 12.80
N TYR A 597 -1.64 -10.79 11.54
CA TYR A 597 -2.62 -9.79 11.16
C TYR A 597 -3.55 -10.34 10.09
N ILE A 598 -4.84 -10.05 10.22
CA ILE A 598 -5.81 -10.21 9.14
C ILE A 598 -6.49 -8.87 8.96
N SER A 599 -6.41 -8.28 7.76
CA SER A 599 -6.94 -6.95 7.48
C SER A 599 -7.81 -6.90 6.23
N ILE A 600 -8.73 -5.94 6.21
CA ILE A 600 -9.43 -5.45 5.03
C ILE A 600 -8.74 -4.16 4.62
N GLU A 601 -8.24 -4.11 3.40
CA GLU A 601 -7.48 -3.00 2.84
C GLU A 601 -8.22 -2.44 1.61
N GLY A 602 -8.58 -1.17 1.65
CA GLY A 602 -9.14 -0.44 0.51
C GLY A 602 -8.12 0.50 -0.08
N GLU A 603 -7.90 0.45 -1.39
CA GLU A 603 -7.01 1.33 -2.14
C GLU A 603 -7.78 2.04 -3.26
N PHE A 604 -7.75 3.36 -3.27
CA PHE A 604 -8.39 4.18 -4.28
C PHE A 604 -7.36 5.04 -4.99
N VAL A 605 -7.45 5.08 -6.33
CA VAL A 605 -6.61 5.92 -7.18
C VAL A 605 -7.49 6.56 -8.25
N GLY A 606 -7.45 7.88 -8.34
CA GLY A 606 -8.19 8.65 -9.34
C GLY A 606 -7.33 9.71 -10.01
N VAL A 607 -7.59 9.90 -11.31
CA VAL A 607 -7.00 10.93 -12.17
C VAL A 607 -8.10 11.57 -12.99
N ASP A 608 -8.20 12.89 -12.90
CA ASP A 608 -9.13 13.79 -13.58
C ASP A 608 -10.61 13.46 -13.36
N THR A 609 -11.15 12.53 -14.15
CA THR A 609 -12.55 12.10 -14.06
C THR A 609 -12.69 10.61 -13.82
N LEU A 610 -11.60 9.85 -13.84
CA LEU A 610 -11.62 8.39 -13.69
C LEU A 610 -10.99 7.98 -12.38
N ALA A 611 -11.57 6.98 -11.71
CA ALA A 611 -10.96 6.39 -10.53
C ALA A 611 -11.28 4.91 -10.38
N THR A 612 -10.40 4.21 -9.68
CA THR A 612 -10.53 2.78 -9.36
C THR A 612 -10.40 2.59 -7.86
N LEU A 613 -11.29 1.79 -7.29
CA LEU A 613 -11.25 1.28 -5.92
C LEU A 613 -10.97 -0.23 -5.97
N THR A 614 -9.94 -0.68 -5.26
CA THR A 614 -9.69 -2.10 -5.01
C THR A 614 -9.85 -2.38 -3.52
N VAL A 615 -10.65 -3.39 -3.17
CA VAL A 615 -10.79 -3.86 -1.79
C VAL A 615 -10.21 -5.26 -1.70
N SER A 616 -9.33 -5.49 -0.74
CA SER A 616 -8.62 -6.76 -0.55
C SER A 616 -8.65 -7.21 0.91
N LEU A 617 -8.57 -8.53 1.10
CA LEU A 617 -8.27 -9.15 2.38
C LEU A 617 -6.80 -9.57 2.38
N LYS A 618 -6.08 -9.26 3.44
CA LYS A 618 -4.69 -9.67 3.64
C LYS A 618 -4.56 -10.51 4.90
N VAL A 619 -3.90 -11.66 4.79
CA VAL A 619 -3.44 -12.49 5.91
C VAL A 619 -1.93 -12.36 5.97
N GLN A 620 -1.41 -11.83 7.05
CA GLN A 620 0.01 -11.61 7.28
C GLN A 620 0.44 -12.32 8.55
N THR A 621 1.56 -13.04 8.48
CA THR A 621 2.21 -13.69 9.62
C THR A 621 3.68 -13.26 9.67
N ARG A 622 4.42 -13.74 10.66
CA ARG A 622 5.89 -13.54 10.76
C ARG A 622 6.64 -14.03 9.52
N HIS A 623 6.09 -15.00 8.80
CA HIS A 623 6.78 -15.70 7.70
C HIS A 623 6.19 -15.41 6.32
N HIS A 624 4.90 -15.08 6.24
CA HIS A 624 4.18 -15.02 4.96
C HIS A 624 3.18 -13.87 4.88
N THR A 625 2.82 -13.51 3.65
CA THR A 625 1.71 -12.59 3.36
C THR A 625 0.91 -13.13 2.18
N THR A 626 -0.40 -13.27 2.37
CA THR A 626 -1.35 -13.72 1.36
C THR A 626 -2.40 -12.64 1.16
N THR A 627 -2.67 -12.26 -0.09
CA THR A 627 -3.67 -11.24 -0.45
C THR A 627 -4.74 -11.85 -1.33
N GLN A 628 -6.01 -11.56 -1.02
CA GLN A 628 -7.18 -11.94 -1.81
C GLN A 628 -7.99 -10.69 -2.16
N THR A 629 -8.17 -10.41 -3.46
CA THR A 629 -9.04 -9.32 -3.90
C THR A 629 -10.50 -9.68 -3.64
N LEU A 630 -11.23 -8.80 -2.96
CA LEU A 630 -12.66 -8.94 -2.66
C LEU A 630 -13.53 -8.23 -3.71
N GLY A 631 -13.05 -7.12 -4.26
CA GLY A 631 -13.74 -6.39 -5.32
C GLY A 631 -12.86 -5.31 -5.96
N GLU A 632 -13.17 -4.99 -7.21
CA GLU A 632 -12.58 -3.88 -7.96
C GLU A 632 -13.70 -3.10 -8.63
N TYR A 633 -13.71 -1.79 -8.41
CA TYR A 633 -14.79 -0.90 -8.84
C TYR A 633 -14.22 0.30 -9.58
N ASN A 634 -14.74 0.56 -10.77
CA ASN A 634 -14.32 1.68 -11.62
C ASN A 634 -15.42 2.75 -11.65
N TYR A 635 -15.03 4.01 -11.46
CA TYR A 635 -15.93 5.14 -11.34
C TYR A 635 -15.55 6.28 -12.28
N THR A 636 -16.57 6.96 -12.81
CA THR A 636 -16.42 8.23 -13.53
C THR A 636 -17.07 9.36 -12.73
N TYR A 637 -16.34 10.44 -12.52
CA TYR A 637 -16.76 11.67 -11.85
C TYR A 637 -16.89 12.80 -12.88
N SER A 638 -17.80 13.75 -12.65
CA SER A 638 -17.81 15.01 -13.41
C SER A 638 -16.56 15.85 -13.09
N GLN A 639 -16.14 15.81 -11.83
CA GLN A 639 -14.91 16.40 -11.31
C GLN A 639 -14.48 15.55 -10.12
N LEU A 640 -13.27 14.98 -10.12
CA LEU A 640 -12.83 14.04 -9.09
C LEU A 640 -12.77 14.68 -7.70
N VAL A 641 -12.31 15.93 -7.62
CA VAL A 641 -12.18 16.69 -6.37
C VAL A 641 -12.97 18.00 -6.43
N GLN A 642 -14.05 18.08 -5.66
CA GLN A 642 -14.93 19.26 -5.59
C GLN A 642 -14.33 20.36 -4.72
N GLU A 643 -14.43 21.61 -5.15
CA GLU A 643 -14.00 22.76 -4.35
C GLU A 643 -15.19 23.50 -3.72
N ARG A 644 -14.97 24.05 -2.52
CA ARG A 644 -15.92 24.86 -1.75
C ARG A 644 -15.31 26.21 -1.43
N GLU A 645 -16.17 27.19 -1.18
CA GLU A 645 -15.71 28.53 -0.83
C GLU A 645 -15.04 28.54 0.55
N ILE A 646 -13.86 29.16 0.65
CA ILE A 646 -13.15 29.34 1.92
C ILE A 646 -13.72 30.56 2.63
N GLY A 647 -14.44 30.38 3.74
CA GLY A 647 -14.75 31.45 4.71
C GLY A 647 -15.35 32.74 4.11
N ALA A 648 -16.26 32.62 3.14
CA ALA A 648 -16.89 33.75 2.42
C ALA A 648 -15.89 34.73 1.76
N THR A 649 -14.77 34.22 1.24
CA THR A 649 -13.70 35.03 0.62
C THR A 649 -13.84 35.19 -0.90
N GLY A 650 -14.78 34.50 -1.54
CA GLY A 650 -14.86 34.33 -3.00
C GLY A 650 -13.78 33.43 -3.60
N LYS A 651 -12.95 32.79 -2.76
CA LYS A 651 -11.93 31.81 -3.18
C LYS A 651 -12.39 30.40 -2.85
N TYR A 652 -12.15 29.47 -3.78
CA TYR A 652 -12.58 28.08 -3.67
C TYR A 652 -11.38 27.16 -3.44
N ALA A 653 -11.57 26.09 -2.67
CA ALA A 653 -10.58 25.04 -2.45
C ALA A 653 -11.26 23.72 -2.06
N MET A 654 -10.59 22.60 -2.29
CA MET A 654 -10.98 21.32 -1.70
C MET A 654 -10.97 21.47 -0.17
N PRO A 655 -12.05 21.11 0.54
CA PRO A 655 -12.04 21.10 2.00
C PRO A 655 -11.19 19.94 2.52
N SER A 656 -10.71 20.05 3.76
CA SER A 656 -10.09 18.93 4.45
C SER A 656 -11.14 17.87 4.80
N PRO A 657 -10.87 16.58 4.53
CA PRO A 657 -11.79 15.53 4.91
C PRO A 657 -11.84 15.38 6.43
N GLN A 658 -13.04 15.07 6.94
CA GLN A 658 -13.20 14.61 8.31
C GLN A 658 -12.65 13.20 8.43
N ILE A 659 -11.40 13.08 8.88
CA ILE A 659 -10.79 11.78 9.17
C ILE A 659 -11.26 11.32 10.55
N ARG A 660 -11.63 10.04 10.64
CA ARG A 660 -11.95 9.34 11.90
C ARG A 660 -10.88 8.28 12.14
N ALA A 661 -10.20 8.34 13.28
CA ALA A 661 -9.16 7.39 13.65
C ALA A 661 -9.81 6.22 14.42
N ILE A 662 -9.97 5.07 13.78
CA ILE A 662 -10.66 3.91 14.37
C ILE A 662 -9.73 2.70 14.37
N PHE A 663 -9.39 2.22 15.56
CA PHE A 663 -8.71 0.96 15.79
C PHE A 663 -9.64 0.02 16.55
N ALA A 664 -10.41 -0.78 15.81
CA ALA A 664 -11.44 -1.66 16.36
C ALA A 664 -11.29 -3.13 15.90
N PRO A 665 -10.16 -3.79 16.22
CA PRO A 665 -9.94 -5.17 15.79
C PRO A 665 -10.97 -6.13 16.38
N LEU A 666 -11.56 -6.99 15.55
CA LEU A 666 -12.58 -7.93 16.01
C LEU A 666 -11.99 -9.00 16.94
N TYR A 667 -10.73 -9.37 16.72
CA TYR A 667 -9.94 -10.31 17.51
C TYR A 667 -8.52 -9.76 17.69
N GLN A 668 -7.89 -10.07 18.83
CA GLN A 668 -6.50 -9.68 19.10
C GLN A 668 -5.61 -10.85 19.53
N GLU A 669 -6.16 -12.07 19.54
CA GLU A 669 -5.44 -13.30 19.82
C GLU A 669 -6.19 -14.51 19.24
N GLN A 670 -5.51 -15.64 19.06
CA GLN A 670 -6.06 -16.84 18.42
C GLN A 670 -7.15 -17.56 19.23
N GLY A 671 -7.14 -17.42 20.55
CA GLY A 671 -7.99 -18.14 21.48
C GLY A 671 -9.45 -17.71 21.48
N SER A 672 -9.73 -16.43 21.20
CA SER A 672 -11.06 -15.88 21.02
C SER A 672 -11.53 -15.93 19.56
N PHE A 673 -10.64 -16.26 18.62
CA PHE A 673 -10.94 -16.28 17.21
C PHE A 673 -11.23 -17.69 16.68
N LYS A 674 -12.49 -17.94 16.30
CA LYS A 674 -12.93 -19.22 15.70
C LYS A 674 -12.25 -19.61 14.37
N GLY A 675 -11.52 -18.71 13.73
CA GLY A 675 -11.00 -18.86 12.36
C GLY A 675 -9.48 -18.91 12.23
N ALA A 676 -8.73 -18.83 13.33
CA ALA A 676 -7.28 -18.87 13.30
C ALA A 676 -6.72 -19.65 14.50
N HIS A 677 -5.68 -20.44 14.23
CA HIS A 677 -4.80 -20.97 15.25
C HIS A 677 -3.39 -21.10 14.70
N TYR A 678 -2.40 -20.82 15.54
CA TYR A 678 -1.01 -20.78 15.13
C TYR A 678 -0.09 -21.07 16.31
N VAL A 679 1.13 -21.47 15.96
CA VAL A 679 2.24 -21.52 16.92
C VAL A 679 2.62 -20.08 17.26
N THR A 680 2.74 -19.77 18.56
CA THR A 680 3.07 -18.41 19.02
C THR A 680 4.54 -18.08 18.72
N GLU A 681 4.90 -16.79 18.75
CA GLU A 681 6.30 -16.39 18.60
C GLU A 681 7.17 -16.97 19.72
N GLU A 682 6.62 -17.03 20.93
CA GLU A 682 7.33 -17.56 22.09
C GLU A 682 7.52 -19.08 22.02
N GLU A 683 6.53 -19.83 21.51
CA GLU A 683 6.70 -21.26 21.22
C GLU A 683 7.77 -21.49 20.15
N GLU A 684 7.81 -20.67 19.09
CA GLU A 684 8.91 -20.72 18.10
C GLU A 684 10.27 -20.44 18.75
N GLY A 685 10.32 -19.45 19.66
CA GLY A 685 11.50 -19.15 20.47
C GLY A 685 11.92 -20.31 21.39
N ASN A 686 10.96 -21.12 21.84
CA ASN A 686 11.17 -22.35 22.59
C ASN A 686 11.50 -23.57 21.70
N GLY A 687 11.63 -23.37 20.38
CA GLY A 687 12.02 -24.40 19.42
C GLY A 687 10.85 -25.18 18.81
N ALA A 688 9.62 -24.69 18.88
CA ALA A 688 8.51 -25.24 18.12
C ALA A 688 8.62 -24.91 16.64
N THR A 689 8.19 -25.82 15.77
CA THR A 689 8.12 -25.55 14.33
C THR A 689 6.96 -24.59 14.05
N PRO A 690 7.14 -23.52 13.24
CA PRO A 690 6.06 -22.61 12.86
C PRO A 690 4.89 -23.34 12.18
N ALA A 691 3.67 -22.95 12.53
CA ALA A 691 2.47 -23.31 11.77
C ALA A 691 1.43 -22.19 11.89
N HIS A 692 0.88 -21.75 10.76
CA HIS A 692 -0.13 -20.70 10.69
C HIS A 692 -1.33 -21.15 9.84
N LEU A 693 -2.44 -21.44 10.50
CA LEU A 693 -3.62 -22.01 9.86
C LEU A 693 -4.83 -21.09 10.06
N PHE A 694 -5.43 -20.72 8.94
CA PHE A 694 -6.60 -19.84 8.89
C PHE A 694 -7.69 -20.52 8.08
N ASN A 695 -8.90 -20.59 8.64
CA ASN A 695 -10.07 -21.05 7.93
C ASN A 695 -11.35 -20.44 8.51
N PHE A 696 -12.03 -19.59 7.75
CA PHE A 696 -13.32 -19.01 8.14
C PHE A 696 -14.08 -18.48 6.93
N VAL A 697 -15.35 -18.15 7.13
CA VAL A 697 -16.13 -17.34 6.18
C VAL A 697 -16.23 -15.94 6.73
N LEU A 698 -15.84 -14.96 5.92
CA LEU A 698 -15.99 -13.54 6.19
C LEU A 698 -17.29 -13.02 5.58
N HIS A 699 -18.02 -12.20 6.32
CA HIS A 699 -19.09 -11.35 5.82
C HIS A 699 -18.81 -9.91 6.24
N LEU A 700 -18.66 -9.01 5.26
CA LEU A 700 -18.48 -7.59 5.52
C LEU A 700 -19.83 -6.95 5.77
N GLU A 701 -19.91 -6.10 6.78
CA GLU A 701 -21.15 -5.50 7.27
C GLU A 701 -21.08 -3.97 7.22
N PRO A 702 -22.17 -3.28 6.84
CA PRO A 702 -22.28 -1.83 6.95
C PRO A 702 -22.48 -1.38 8.41
N TYR A 703 -22.39 -0.07 8.67
CA TYR A 703 -22.62 0.50 10.00
C TYR A 703 -24.00 0.18 10.60
N SER A 704 -25.02 -0.06 9.76
CA SER A 704 -26.36 -0.44 10.23
C SER A 704 -26.38 -1.76 11.00
N SER A 705 -25.38 -2.63 10.82
CA SER A 705 -25.29 -3.93 11.50
C SER A 705 -24.63 -3.85 12.88
N ILE A 706 -24.16 -2.67 13.33
CA ILE A 706 -23.52 -2.53 14.66
C ILE A 706 -24.42 -3.01 15.81
N GLY A 707 -25.75 -2.91 15.66
CA GLY A 707 -26.67 -3.38 16.69
C GLY A 707 -26.73 -4.90 16.86
N THR A 708 -26.36 -5.67 15.83
CA THR A 708 -26.40 -7.14 15.86
C THR A 708 -25.01 -7.78 15.81
N ILE A 709 -23.98 -7.02 15.43
CA ILE A 709 -22.64 -7.55 15.10
C ILE A 709 -22.00 -8.39 16.21
N ASN A 710 -22.20 -8.03 17.48
CA ASN A 710 -21.66 -8.79 18.60
C ASN A 710 -22.36 -10.16 18.73
N ASP A 711 -23.69 -10.18 18.60
CA ASP A 711 -24.51 -11.39 18.71
C ASP A 711 -24.31 -12.31 17.51
N ASP A 712 -24.20 -11.73 16.31
CA ASP A 712 -23.91 -12.45 15.07
C ASP A 712 -22.57 -13.19 15.19
N ASN A 713 -21.53 -12.54 15.70
CA ASN A 713 -20.23 -13.18 15.90
C ASN A 713 -20.23 -14.22 17.02
N ALA A 714 -21.05 -14.05 18.06
CA ALA A 714 -21.15 -14.97 19.19
C ALA A 714 -21.93 -16.26 18.84
N THR A 715 -22.91 -16.18 17.95
CA THR A 715 -23.83 -17.29 17.66
C THR A 715 -23.63 -17.94 16.29
N ASN A 716 -23.10 -17.20 15.30
CA ASN A 716 -22.90 -17.70 13.95
C ASN A 716 -21.49 -18.28 13.78
N ALA A 717 -21.31 -19.22 12.85
CA ALA A 717 -19.99 -19.73 12.47
C ALA A 717 -19.25 -18.77 11.52
N THR A 718 -19.98 -17.92 10.79
CA THR A 718 -19.44 -16.85 9.95
C THR A 718 -18.87 -15.71 10.80
N VAL A 719 -17.79 -15.09 10.32
CA VAL A 719 -17.17 -13.90 10.92
C VAL A 719 -17.79 -12.67 10.28
N HIS A 720 -18.54 -11.90 11.07
CA HIS A 720 -19.16 -10.67 10.61
C HIS A 720 -18.28 -9.48 11.00
N PHE A 721 -17.92 -8.62 10.06
CA PHE A 721 -16.95 -7.55 10.30
C PHE A 721 -17.38 -6.22 9.70
N VAL A 722 -17.33 -5.14 10.48
CA VAL A 722 -17.58 -3.77 10.02
C VAL A 722 -16.24 -3.08 9.78
N PRO A 723 -15.80 -2.89 8.53
CA PRO A 723 -14.54 -2.21 8.23
C PRO A 723 -14.73 -0.69 8.31
N CYS A 724 -14.63 -0.14 9.53
CA CYS A 724 -14.98 1.24 9.81
C CYS A 724 -14.17 2.25 8.97
N ASN A 725 -12.84 2.10 8.90
CA ASN A 725 -12.01 3.05 8.15
C ASN A 725 -12.33 3.01 6.65
N LEU A 726 -12.56 1.81 6.08
CA LEU A 726 -13.05 1.67 4.70
C LEU A 726 -14.38 2.41 4.53
N LEU A 727 -15.36 2.17 5.38
CA LEU A 727 -16.68 2.80 5.31
C LEU A 727 -16.59 4.33 5.37
N GLU A 728 -15.76 4.89 6.26
CA GLU A 728 -15.52 6.34 6.34
C GLU A 728 -15.02 6.92 5.01
N MET A 729 -14.05 6.26 4.37
CA MET A 729 -13.51 6.70 3.08
C MET A 729 -14.53 6.52 1.94
N LEU A 730 -15.33 5.46 1.99
CA LEU A 730 -16.42 5.23 1.04
C LEU A 730 -17.48 6.34 1.13
N TYR A 731 -17.94 6.69 2.33
CA TYR A 731 -18.87 7.79 2.53
C TYR A 731 -18.30 9.14 2.10
N ALA A 732 -17.01 9.38 2.33
CA ALA A 732 -16.36 10.63 1.96
C ALA A 732 -16.20 10.84 0.45
N PHE A 733 -15.85 9.79 -0.30
CA PHE A 733 -15.36 9.93 -1.67
C PHE A 733 -16.05 9.07 -2.73
N VAL A 734 -16.70 7.97 -2.36
CA VAL A 734 -17.29 7.01 -3.31
C VAL A 734 -18.81 7.13 -3.36
N PHE A 735 -19.45 7.12 -2.19
CA PHE A 735 -20.89 7.32 -2.02
C PHE A 735 -21.29 8.79 -2.08
N SER A 736 -20.33 9.69 -1.85
CA SER A 736 -20.50 11.14 -1.99
C SER A 736 -19.21 11.83 -2.44
N GLN A 737 -19.23 13.16 -2.53
CA GLN A 737 -18.03 14.03 -2.60
C GLN A 737 -18.07 15.06 -1.47
N GLU A 738 -18.61 14.67 -0.32
CA GLU A 738 -18.83 15.55 0.83
C GLU A 738 -17.66 15.56 1.81
N TYR A 739 -16.58 14.81 1.53
CA TYR A 739 -15.36 14.80 2.36
C TYR A 739 -15.62 14.35 3.81
N GLY A 740 -16.61 13.47 4.01
CA GLY A 740 -16.91 12.80 5.27
C GLY A 740 -17.93 13.51 6.17
N VAL A 741 -18.24 14.79 5.92
CA VAL A 741 -19.37 15.51 6.53
C VAL A 741 -19.87 16.58 5.56
N ALA A 742 -21.16 16.54 5.23
CA ALA A 742 -21.78 17.51 4.35
C ALA A 742 -21.87 18.91 4.97
N GLU A 743 -22.06 19.94 4.14
CA GLU A 743 -22.13 21.34 4.59
C GLU A 743 -23.30 21.60 5.56
N ASP A 744 -24.38 20.83 5.46
CA ASP A 744 -25.51 20.88 6.39
C ASP A 744 -25.28 20.11 7.70
N GLY A 745 -24.11 19.48 7.86
CA GLY A 745 -23.70 18.69 9.02
C GLY A 745 -24.03 17.19 8.92
N GLN A 746 -24.60 16.70 7.80
CA GLN A 746 -24.87 15.27 7.62
C GLN A 746 -23.56 14.48 7.51
N ARG A 747 -23.32 13.50 8.40
CA ARG A 747 -22.06 12.73 8.47
C ARG A 747 -21.94 11.61 7.43
N TYR A 748 -23.04 10.98 7.06
CA TYR A 748 -23.05 9.87 6.09
C TYR A 748 -23.90 10.18 4.86
N PRO A 749 -23.54 11.24 4.10
CA PRO A 749 -24.29 11.62 2.91
C PRO A 749 -24.10 10.56 1.82
N VAL A 750 -25.18 10.28 1.09
CA VAL A 750 -25.16 9.42 -0.10
C VAL A 750 -25.73 10.21 -1.26
N THR A 751 -24.85 10.79 -2.06
CA THR A 751 -25.23 11.53 -3.28
C THR A 751 -25.12 10.67 -4.53
N PHE A 752 -24.34 9.59 -4.50
CA PHE A 752 -24.22 8.59 -5.56
C PHE A 752 -24.93 7.28 -5.20
N THR A 753 -26.26 7.30 -5.15
CA THR A 753 -27.09 6.15 -4.73
C THR A 753 -26.84 4.87 -5.54
N THR A 754 -26.55 4.98 -6.84
CA THR A 754 -26.24 3.79 -7.67
C THR A 754 -24.95 3.10 -7.21
N ARG A 755 -23.90 3.86 -6.88
CA ARG A 755 -22.63 3.31 -6.39
C ARG A 755 -22.78 2.69 -5.02
N TYR A 756 -23.55 3.36 -4.15
CA TYR A 756 -23.91 2.83 -2.84
C TYR A 756 -24.64 1.48 -2.96
N ASN A 757 -25.71 1.42 -3.73
CA ASN A 757 -26.50 0.21 -3.91
C ASN A 757 -25.68 -0.92 -4.56
N ASP A 758 -24.82 -0.63 -5.54
CA ASP A 758 -23.96 -1.62 -6.18
C ASP A 758 -23.01 -2.28 -5.16
N MET A 759 -22.32 -1.48 -4.35
CA MET A 759 -21.38 -2.02 -3.37
C MET A 759 -22.08 -2.71 -2.19
N MET A 760 -23.25 -2.22 -1.75
CA MET A 760 -24.06 -2.91 -0.75
C MET A 760 -24.58 -4.26 -1.24
N ASN A 761 -24.91 -4.38 -2.53
CA ASN A 761 -25.40 -5.63 -3.14
C ASN A 761 -24.29 -6.56 -3.63
N THR A 762 -23.01 -6.16 -3.56
CA THR A 762 -21.86 -6.97 -3.97
C THR A 762 -20.91 -7.22 -2.79
N LEU A 763 -20.10 -6.22 -2.41
CA LEU A 763 -19.07 -6.35 -1.38
C LEU A 763 -19.64 -6.70 0.00
N PHE A 764 -20.71 -6.01 0.40
CA PHE A 764 -21.30 -6.14 1.75
C PHE A 764 -22.42 -7.20 1.83
N SER A 765 -22.67 -7.95 0.76
CA SER A 765 -23.68 -9.01 0.72
C SER A 765 -23.11 -10.39 0.41
N THR A 766 -21.85 -10.46 -0.05
CA THR A 766 -21.23 -11.70 -0.53
C THR A 766 -20.29 -12.27 0.52
N PRO A 767 -20.58 -13.43 1.11
CA PRO A 767 -19.66 -14.10 2.02
C PRO A 767 -18.42 -14.62 1.28
N VAL A 768 -17.25 -14.52 1.91
CA VAL A 768 -15.96 -14.90 1.33
C VAL A 768 -15.31 -15.99 2.17
N ARG A 769 -15.01 -17.15 1.58
CA ARG A 769 -14.21 -18.19 2.25
C ARG A 769 -12.74 -17.77 2.26
N VAL A 770 -12.16 -17.73 3.45
CA VAL A 770 -10.73 -17.53 3.68
C VAL A 770 -10.17 -18.87 4.15
N SER A 771 -9.23 -19.43 3.40
CA SER A 771 -8.53 -20.67 3.75
C SER A 771 -7.08 -20.54 3.35
N VAL A 772 -6.20 -20.37 4.34
CA VAL A 772 -4.77 -20.14 4.18
C VAL A 772 -4.02 -21.02 5.15
N ARG A 773 -2.98 -21.70 4.66
CA ARG A 773 -2.06 -22.50 5.47
C ARG A 773 -0.64 -22.12 5.09
N ASP A 774 0.12 -21.61 6.07
CA ASP A 774 1.54 -21.27 5.91
C ASP A 774 1.81 -20.40 4.67
N GLY A 775 0.97 -19.37 4.47
CA GLY A 775 1.08 -18.44 3.34
C GLY A 775 0.47 -18.91 2.02
N VAL A 776 0.02 -20.17 1.95
CA VAL A 776 -0.59 -20.74 0.75
C VAL A 776 -2.10 -20.71 0.86
N GLN A 777 -2.75 -20.03 -0.08
CA GLN A 777 -4.20 -20.03 -0.20
C GLN A 777 -4.68 -21.37 -0.79
N GLY A 778 -5.68 -21.98 -0.16
CA GLY A 778 -6.28 -23.22 -0.60
C GLY A 778 -7.12 -23.85 0.51
N ASN A 779 -8.10 -24.68 0.13
CA ASN A 779 -9.01 -25.34 1.07
C ASN A 779 -8.35 -26.49 1.82
N TRP A 780 -7.32 -26.19 2.62
CA TRP A 780 -6.49 -27.19 3.30
C TRP A 780 -7.30 -28.05 4.28
N SER A 781 -8.36 -27.51 4.86
CA SER A 781 -9.25 -28.24 5.77
C SER A 781 -9.97 -29.41 5.11
N ASP A 782 -10.12 -29.39 3.79
CA ASP A 782 -10.82 -30.46 3.04
C ASP A 782 -10.07 -31.80 3.13
N ALA A 783 -8.76 -31.77 3.42
CA ALA A 783 -7.93 -32.96 3.65
C ALA A 783 -8.34 -33.75 4.91
N LEU A 784 -9.08 -33.14 5.84
CA LEU A 784 -9.49 -33.75 7.11
C LEU A 784 -10.73 -34.65 6.97
N GLY A 785 -11.37 -34.66 5.81
CA GLY A 785 -12.50 -35.54 5.49
C GLY A 785 -13.56 -34.87 4.62
N SER A 786 -14.46 -35.69 4.06
CA SER A 786 -15.57 -35.22 3.21
C SER A 786 -16.55 -34.31 3.96
N ASP A 787 -16.69 -34.47 5.27
CA ASP A 787 -17.51 -33.62 6.11
C ASP A 787 -16.93 -32.20 6.24
N PHE A 788 -15.61 -32.07 6.37
CA PHE A 788 -14.91 -30.79 6.35
C PHE A 788 -14.98 -30.13 4.96
N ALA A 789 -14.80 -30.91 3.89
CA ALA A 789 -14.91 -30.40 2.52
C ALA A 789 -16.32 -29.91 2.15
N SER A 790 -17.35 -30.44 2.83
CA SER A 790 -18.75 -30.08 2.56
C SER A 790 -19.19 -28.73 3.16
N ILE A 791 -18.39 -28.14 4.04
CA ILE A 791 -18.70 -26.89 4.75
C ILE A 791 -17.60 -25.86 4.56
N SER A 792 -17.98 -24.58 4.61
CA SER A 792 -17.03 -23.46 4.55
C SER A 792 -16.64 -22.91 5.93
N THR A 793 -17.35 -23.31 6.99
CA THR A 793 -17.29 -22.73 8.34
C THR A 793 -16.62 -23.65 9.37
N VAL A 794 -15.54 -24.32 8.98
CA VAL A 794 -14.72 -25.12 9.92
C VAL A 794 -14.12 -24.18 10.97
N SER A 795 -14.34 -24.47 12.25
CA SER A 795 -13.76 -23.71 13.36
C SER A 795 -12.46 -24.36 13.84
N LEU A 796 -11.53 -23.51 14.26
CA LEU A 796 -10.17 -23.90 14.63
C LEU A 796 -9.92 -23.63 16.11
N HIS A 797 -9.27 -24.58 16.79
CA HIS A 797 -9.01 -24.54 18.23
C HIS A 797 -7.62 -25.09 18.53
N ARG A 798 -7.04 -24.66 19.67
CA ARG A 798 -5.96 -25.40 20.32
C ARG A 798 -6.46 -26.00 21.63
N VAL A 799 -5.90 -27.13 22.01
CA VAL A 799 -6.28 -27.88 23.21
C VAL A 799 -5.05 -28.29 23.99
#